data_AF-A0A1Y1QF52-F1
#
_entry.id   AF-A0A1Y1QF52-F1
#
_cell.length_a   1.000
_cell.length_b   1.000
_cell.length_c   1.000
_cell.angle_alpha   90.00
_cell.angle_beta   90.00
_cell.angle_gamma   90.00
#
_symmetry.space_group_name_H-M   'P 1'
#
loop_
_entity.id
_entity.type
_entity.pdbx_description
1 polymer ?
#
loop_
_entity_poly.entity_id
_entity_poly.type
_entity_poly.pdbx_seq_one_letter_code
_entity_poly.pdbx_strand_id
1 'polypeptide(L)'
;MSNFGFNFSTIVNTNDSGQGSLRQFVLNANLLSNTVLDQAANSIFDPAAGVETSIFMIPASAVNGTGGNSGAAIITLATGLAVTADDLAIDGRTQTANIGDTNSGVITPPVSTVGTQNLSLPTYSRPEVAIASGGNRIININGANGVSIRGLALYNAIDGIYVAGGSASKPIQVQNNLIGSLADGTQGNRLERGVNVTTGYYVNLTANYLAYSSTAASSFRGNGTLTGNYFNANGTSSCDDNLSIEESPAGGANVTGNLLQNSGAMGIDGFNIAGGAVIENNTITGSGTAGTTCDGSIERAAIRIAGDNNTIRYNRLYGNGGAGVTLQGSGSLNNVISQNSTYNNGGLGIDLDNSFVTNSVGDGVTLNDANDTDSGANNLLNFPILADLSIASGNLTVKGCAPAGATVELFEADVSTGGKATLGDNKVGKSKDYGEGQIYLASFVEGSASDTDAANCALATDADGNNQTGMKAFSVVIPVPASLVDGDLLTTTATIASVGTSEFSPVYTHSTACKLVVTTTADTDNAANNSGSLRDAIQCANSLTGADTITFNMPNTEAGFVNADATVNNGNEFWRITLGSQLPSITEALTIDGRTQTTNKGNTNSGAIAAATSVGVDNLTLPAVETPEVEITGPWFGAGIDIRASNVSIFGLGLRHFDTDIRLDQANTTNVLLSGMTFGVDLASRTTPAGGQRSNQHIAVNASDVGFTLTNSLLAYAETKRGIVTGEYGSVSNITAMVSGNHFIGGGLSGNVENGTIEILRTQSPTITITGNHFAGRGAGVATDLAIEFNDYGNGNSTCVTCRIENNTINGFHDGVGYFADASLTGLNISKNNIHNNTEFAVFLGNVQKACRKTPCTTTARAVY
;
A
#
# COMPACT_ATOMS: atom_id res chain seq x y z
N MET A 1 -61.67 -12.55 -44.88
CA MET A 1 -62.03 -13.95 -44.53
C MET A 1 -62.49 -13.94 -43.09
N SER A 2 -63.69 -14.46 -42.83
CA SER A 2 -64.27 -14.58 -41.49
C SER A 2 -63.36 -15.41 -40.59
N ASN A 3 -62.91 -14.81 -39.49
CA ASN A 3 -62.09 -15.43 -38.46
C ASN A 3 -62.93 -16.53 -37.76
N PHE A 4 -62.77 -17.78 -38.19
CA PHE A 4 -63.34 -18.93 -37.48
C PHE A 4 -62.63 -19.02 -36.13
N GLY A 5 -63.39 -18.97 -35.04
CA GLY A 5 -62.91 -18.91 -33.65
C GLY A 5 -62.19 -20.17 -33.14
N PHE A 6 -61.22 -20.69 -33.88
CA PHE A 6 -60.24 -21.65 -33.37
C PHE A 6 -59.07 -20.88 -32.77
N ASN A 7 -58.86 -21.02 -31.47
CA ASN A 7 -57.66 -20.53 -30.81
C ASN A 7 -56.49 -21.45 -31.18
N PHE A 8 -55.57 -20.97 -32.01
CA PHE A 8 -54.36 -21.69 -32.43
C PHE A 8 -53.18 -21.51 -31.47
N SER A 9 -53.33 -20.65 -30.45
CA SER A 9 -52.35 -20.35 -29.41
C SER A 9 -52.46 -21.25 -28.18
N THR A 10 -53.63 -21.86 -27.95
CA THR A 10 -53.89 -22.66 -26.73
C THR A 10 -53.33 -24.06 -26.75
N ILE A 11 -52.63 -24.42 -25.67
CA ILE A 11 -52.06 -25.73 -25.40
C ILE A 11 -52.81 -26.33 -24.21
N VAL A 12 -53.52 -27.44 -24.43
CA VAL A 12 -54.48 -28.02 -23.45
C VAL A 12 -54.18 -29.46 -23.09
N ASN A 13 -53.10 -30.04 -23.62
CA ASN A 13 -52.66 -31.38 -23.28
C ASN A 13 -51.13 -31.51 -23.36
N THR A 14 -50.62 -32.61 -22.84
CA THR A 14 -49.18 -32.94 -22.79
C THR A 14 -48.71 -33.82 -23.96
N ASN A 15 -49.57 -34.07 -24.96
CA ASN A 15 -49.20 -34.90 -26.10
C ASN A 15 -48.09 -34.24 -26.92
N ASP A 16 -47.26 -35.04 -27.59
CA ASP A 16 -46.24 -34.51 -28.51
C ASP A 16 -46.86 -33.82 -29.73
N SER A 17 -47.96 -34.34 -30.29
CA SER A 17 -48.57 -33.84 -31.53
C SER A 17 -50.10 -33.91 -31.51
N GLY A 18 -50.73 -33.27 -32.49
CA GLY A 18 -52.19 -33.16 -32.61
C GLY A 18 -52.76 -31.87 -32.00
N GLN A 19 -54.06 -31.66 -32.20
CA GLN A 19 -54.72 -30.43 -31.75
C GLN A 19 -54.51 -30.18 -30.25
N GLY A 20 -54.16 -28.95 -29.90
CA GLY A 20 -53.96 -28.54 -28.52
C GLY A 20 -52.62 -28.95 -27.90
N SER A 21 -51.68 -29.50 -28.69
CA SER A 21 -50.31 -29.76 -28.24
C SER A 21 -49.38 -28.56 -28.48
N LEU A 22 -48.26 -28.52 -27.74
CA LEU A 22 -47.20 -27.52 -27.93
C LEU A 22 -46.60 -27.55 -29.34
N ARG A 23 -46.39 -28.75 -29.91
CA ARG A 23 -45.90 -28.87 -31.29
C ARG A 23 -46.88 -28.28 -32.29
N GLN A 24 -48.18 -28.51 -32.11
CA GLN A 24 -49.19 -27.95 -33.00
C GLN A 24 -49.23 -26.42 -32.91
N PHE A 25 -49.06 -25.85 -31.71
CA PHE A 25 -48.89 -24.41 -31.52
C PHE A 25 -47.72 -23.87 -32.36
N VAL A 26 -46.53 -24.45 -32.20
CA VAL A 26 -45.33 -24.02 -32.95
C VAL A 26 -45.52 -24.17 -34.47
N LEU A 27 -46.14 -25.26 -34.92
CA LEU A 27 -46.47 -25.46 -36.34
C LEU A 27 -47.41 -24.37 -36.86
N ASN A 28 -48.44 -24.00 -36.09
CA ASN A 28 -49.35 -22.93 -36.46
C ASN A 28 -48.61 -21.59 -36.54
N ALA A 29 -47.78 -21.27 -35.54
CA ALA A 29 -46.99 -20.05 -35.55
C ALA A 29 -46.07 -19.95 -36.77
N ASN A 30 -45.43 -21.04 -37.18
CA ASN A 30 -44.57 -21.07 -38.38
C ASN A 30 -45.34 -20.89 -39.70
N LEU A 31 -46.61 -21.30 -39.76
CA LEU A 31 -47.42 -21.28 -40.99
C LEU A 31 -48.28 -20.02 -41.12
N LEU A 32 -48.58 -19.35 -40.00
CA LEU A 32 -49.44 -18.18 -39.95
C LEU A 32 -48.61 -16.90 -39.87
N SER A 33 -49.00 -15.86 -40.60
CA SER A 33 -48.24 -14.60 -40.65
C SER A 33 -48.38 -13.74 -39.38
N ASN A 34 -49.40 -14.00 -38.54
CA ASN A 34 -49.65 -13.37 -37.24
C ASN A 34 -49.60 -11.82 -37.17
N THR A 35 -49.78 -11.14 -38.30
CA THR A 35 -49.57 -9.68 -38.45
C THR A 35 -50.61 -8.78 -37.77
N VAL A 36 -51.70 -9.33 -37.23
CA VAL A 36 -52.77 -8.58 -36.54
C VAL A 36 -53.14 -9.26 -35.22
N LEU A 37 -52.22 -10.02 -34.64
CA LEU A 37 -52.45 -10.76 -33.40
C LEU A 37 -52.33 -9.82 -32.18
N ASP A 38 -53.37 -9.83 -31.34
CA ASP A 38 -53.41 -9.13 -30.06
C ASP A 38 -54.03 -10.06 -29.03
N GLN A 39 -53.20 -10.67 -28.19
CA GLN A 39 -53.62 -11.61 -27.15
C GLN A 39 -53.86 -10.84 -25.85
N ALA A 40 -54.93 -11.19 -25.12
CA ALA A 40 -55.26 -10.49 -23.88
C ALA A 40 -54.20 -10.72 -22.79
N ALA A 41 -53.60 -9.64 -22.30
CA ALA A 41 -52.69 -9.63 -21.15
C ALA A 41 -53.42 -9.86 -19.82
N ASN A 42 -52.69 -10.32 -18.79
CA ASN A 42 -53.15 -10.34 -17.41
C ASN A 42 -52.00 -9.98 -16.43
N SER A 43 -52.19 -10.22 -15.12
CA SER A 43 -51.21 -9.86 -14.10
C SER A 43 -49.97 -10.75 -14.06
N ILE A 44 -49.97 -11.90 -14.75
CA ILE A 44 -48.87 -12.90 -14.75
C ILE A 44 -48.14 -12.94 -16.09
N PHE A 45 -48.85 -12.73 -17.21
CA PHE A 45 -48.23 -12.64 -18.54
C PHE A 45 -48.75 -11.45 -19.36
N ASP A 46 -47.86 -10.90 -20.18
CA ASP A 46 -47.96 -9.62 -20.86
C ASP A 46 -47.53 -9.74 -22.34
N PRO A 47 -48.36 -10.35 -23.20
CA PRO A 47 -48.01 -10.56 -24.60
C PRO A 47 -47.97 -9.20 -25.31
N ALA A 48 -46.88 -8.93 -26.03
CA ALA A 48 -46.78 -7.72 -26.85
C ALA A 48 -47.62 -7.87 -28.13
N ALA A 49 -48.19 -6.77 -28.62
CA ALA A 49 -48.92 -6.78 -29.88
C ALA A 49 -48.03 -7.30 -31.02
N GLY A 50 -48.55 -8.22 -31.83
CA GLY A 50 -47.81 -8.87 -32.91
C GLY A 50 -46.90 -10.04 -32.49
N VAL A 51 -46.80 -10.36 -31.19
CA VAL A 51 -46.09 -11.54 -30.69
C VAL A 51 -47.06 -12.69 -30.50
N GLU A 52 -46.79 -13.84 -31.12
CA GLU A 52 -47.57 -15.06 -30.90
C GLU A 52 -47.10 -15.76 -29.63
N THR A 53 -47.89 -15.68 -28.56
CA THR A 53 -47.55 -16.24 -27.25
C THR A 53 -48.31 -17.54 -27.00
N SER A 54 -47.60 -18.59 -26.58
CA SER A 54 -48.21 -19.86 -26.20
C SER A 54 -49.11 -19.67 -24.98
N ILE A 55 -50.36 -20.14 -25.05
CA ILE A 55 -51.30 -20.08 -23.92
C ILE A 55 -51.46 -21.50 -23.36
N PHE A 56 -50.65 -21.85 -22.37
CA PHE A 56 -50.80 -23.11 -21.65
C PHE A 56 -52.04 -23.06 -20.75
N MET A 57 -52.90 -24.06 -20.91
CA MET A 57 -54.13 -24.30 -20.14
C MET A 57 -54.32 -25.81 -20.00
N ILE A 58 -53.25 -26.51 -19.62
CA ILE A 58 -53.27 -27.96 -19.40
C ILE A 58 -54.07 -28.21 -18.11
N PRO A 59 -55.12 -29.06 -18.13
CA PRO A 59 -55.98 -29.28 -16.96
C PRO A 59 -55.20 -29.82 -15.76
N ALA A 60 -55.61 -29.47 -14.53
CA ALA A 60 -54.98 -29.93 -13.30
C ALA A 60 -54.84 -31.46 -13.21
N SER A 61 -55.76 -32.23 -13.79
CA SER A 61 -55.67 -33.70 -13.85
C SER A 61 -54.52 -34.23 -14.71
N ALA A 62 -53.97 -33.40 -15.60
CA ALA A 62 -52.83 -33.68 -16.46
C ALA A 62 -51.52 -33.03 -15.96
N VAL A 63 -51.57 -32.30 -14.84
CA VAL A 63 -50.39 -31.84 -14.08
C VAL A 63 -49.98 -32.95 -13.12
N ASN A 64 -49.47 -34.03 -13.70
CA ASN A 64 -49.24 -35.30 -13.00
C ASN A 64 -47.76 -35.72 -12.98
N GLY A 65 -46.85 -34.76 -13.10
CA GLY A 65 -45.43 -35.03 -12.94
C GLY A 65 -45.11 -35.68 -11.59
N THR A 66 -44.07 -36.50 -11.57
CA THR A 66 -43.63 -37.23 -10.37
C THR A 66 -42.18 -36.88 -10.04
N GLY A 67 -41.74 -37.15 -8.80
CA GLY A 67 -40.39 -36.81 -8.34
C GLY A 67 -40.14 -35.30 -8.44
N GLY A 68 -38.99 -34.90 -9.02
CA GLY A 68 -38.63 -33.50 -9.19
C GLY A 68 -39.48 -32.71 -10.20
N ASN A 69 -40.45 -33.34 -10.85
CA ASN A 69 -41.47 -32.68 -11.67
C ASN A 69 -42.85 -32.67 -10.99
N SER A 70 -42.95 -33.03 -9.71
CA SER A 70 -44.22 -33.01 -8.98
C SER A 70 -44.86 -31.62 -9.04
N GLY A 71 -46.12 -31.55 -9.48
CA GLY A 71 -46.82 -30.28 -9.67
C GLY A 71 -46.54 -29.58 -11.00
N ALA A 72 -45.79 -30.17 -11.93
CA ALA A 72 -45.60 -29.63 -13.27
C ALA A 72 -46.27 -30.51 -14.35
N ALA A 73 -46.71 -29.88 -15.44
CA ALA A 73 -47.13 -30.57 -16.65
C ALA A 73 -45.89 -30.96 -17.47
N ILE A 74 -45.74 -32.26 -17.77
CA ILE A 74 -44.58 -32.78 -18.51
C ILE A 74 -44.97 -33.03 -19.97
N ILE A 75 -44.31 -32.33 -20.89
CA ILE A 75 -44.44 -32.53 -22.34
C ILE A 75 -43.20 -33.29 -22.83
N THR A 76 -43.39 -34.54 -23.26
CA THR A 76 -42.31 -35.34 -23.85
C THR A 76 -42.38 -35.27 -25.36
N LEU A 77 -41.37 -34.67 -25.97
CA LEU A 77 -41.25 -34.51 -27.41
C LEU A 77 -40.58 -35.71 -28.07
N ALA A 78 -41.12 -36.14 -29.21
CA ALA A 78 -40.47 -37.15 -30.05
C ALA A 78 -39.26 -36.59 -30.80
N THR A 79 -39.34 -35.33 -31.22
CA THR A 79 -38.27 -34.57 -31.89
C THR A 79 -38.26 -33.11 -31.43
N GLY A 80 -37.23 -32.33 -31.71
CA GLY A 80 -37.22 -30.90 -31.34
C GLY A 80 -38.35 -30.10 -32.01
N LEU A 81 -38.74 -29.00 -31.37
CA LEU A 81 -39.64 -28.00 -31.92
C LEU A 81 -38.86 -27.11 -32.90
N ALA A 82 -39.18 -27.17 -34.18
CA ALA A 82 -38.60 -26.29 -35.19
C ALA A 82 -39.30 -24.93 -35.13
N VAL A 83 -38.58 -23.87 -34.77
CA VAL A 83 -39.07 -22.50 -34.69
C VAL A 83 -38.47 -21.69 -35.84
N THR A 84 -39.32 -21.26 -36.77
CA THR A 84 -38.94 -20.45 -37.95
C THR A 84 -39.72 -19.14 -38.04
N ALA A 85 -40.76 -18.96 -37.22
CA ALA A 85 -41.49 -17.71 -37.11
C ALA A 85 -40.74 -16.69 -36.25
N ASP A 86 -40.67 -15.45 -36.74
CA ASP A 86 -40.28 -14.30 -35.94
C ASP A 86 -41.33 -14.02 -34.85
N ASP A 87 -40.92 -13.32 -33.79
CA ASP A 87 -41.81 -12.79 -32.74
C ASP A 87 -42.71 -13.89 -32.09
N LEU A 88 -42.18 -15.10 -31.93
CA LEU A 88 -42.83 -16.21 -31.22
C LEU A 88 -42.43 -16.22 -29.74
N ALA A 89 -43.38 -16.34 -28.82
CA ALA A 89 -43.13 -16.54 -27.40
C ALA A 89 -43.63 -17.92 -26.93
N ILE A 90 -42.73 -18.74 -26.41
CA ILE A 90 -43.05 -19.96 -25.66
C ILE A 90 -42.92 -19.63 -24.18
N ASP A 91 -44.06 -19.42 -23.51
CA ASP A 91 -44.15 -18.85 -22.17
C ASP A 91 -44.96 -19.74 -21.22
N GLY A 92 -44.26 -20.49 -20.37
CA GLY A 92 -44.83 -21.38 -19.37
C GLY A 92 -45.59 -20.67 -18.26
N ARG A 93 -45.37 -19.36 -18.03
CA ARG A 93 -46.09 -18.57 -17.01
C ARG A 93 -47.59 -18.52 -17.28
N THR A 94 -47.99 -18.69 -18.54
CA THR A 94 -49.40 -18.78 -18.94
C THR A 94 -50.13 -19.95 -18.29
N GLN A 95 -49.44 -21.06 -18.00
CA GLN A 95 -50.02 -22.18 -17.25
C GLN A 95 -50.42 -21.75 -15.83
N THR A 96 -49.48 -21.13 -15.09
CA THR A 96 -49.73 -20.56 -13.76
C THR A 96 -50.89 -19.57 -13.79
N ALA A 97 -50.95 -18.73 -14.82
CA ALA A 97 -51.98 -17.72 -14.96
C ALA A 97 -53.39 -18.29 -15.18
N ASN A 98 -53.51 -19.45 -15.83
CA ASN A 98 -54.79 -20.02 -16.22
C ASN A 98 -55.31 -21.07 -15.22
N ILE A 99 -54.43 -21.81 -14.54
CA ILE A 99 -54.85 -22.90 -13.64
C ILE A 99 -54.36 -22.75 -12.19
N GLY A 100 -53.57 -21.73 -11.88
CA GLY A 100 -52.92 -21.53 -10.59
C GLY A 100 -51.51 -22.13 -10.51
N ASP A 101 -50.77 -21.78 -9.46
CA ASP A 101 -49.42 -22.30 -9.18
C ASP A 101 -49.53 -23.61 -8.38
N THR A 102 -49.19 -24.72 -9.03
CA THR A 102 -49.21 -26.07 -8.46
C THR A 102 -47.80 -26.61 -8.14
N ASN A 103 -46.75 -25.92 -8.59
CA ASN A 103 -45.33 -26.15 -8.31
C ASN A 103 -44.73 -24.92 -7.60
N SER A 104 -45.39 -24.46 -6.54
CA SER A 104 -44.95 -23.27 -5.82
C SER A 104 -43.53 -23.43 -5.25
N GLY A 105 -42.68 -22.44 -5.48
CA GLY A 105 -41.36 -22.38 -4.88
C GLY A 105 -40.34 -21.67 -5.76
N VAL A 106 -39.13 -21.51 -5.21
CA VAL A 106 -38.02 -20.86 -5.91
C VAL A 106 -36.72 -21.61 -5.65
N ILE A 107 -35.81 -21.56 -6.61
CA ILE A 107 -34.39 -21.90 -6.43
C ILE A 107 -33.70 -20.66 -5.88
N THR A 108 -33.08 -20.80 -4.72
CA THR A 108 -32.32 -19.73 -4.07
C THR A 108 -30.84 -20.04 -4.24
N PRO A 109 -30.07 -19.15 -4.91
CA PRO A 109 -28.62 -19.29 -4.96
C PRO A 109 -27.99 -19.28 -3.56
N PRO A 110 -26.79 -19.86 -3.38
CA PRO A 110 -26.11 -19.87 -2.09
C PRO A 110 -25.64 -18.47 -1.63
N VAL A 111 -25.62 -17.50 -2.53
CA VAL A 111 -25.30 -16.09 -2.26
C VAL A 111 -26.38 -15.19 -2.85
N SER A 112 -26.70 -14.08 -2.19
CA SER A 112 -27.69 -13.11 -2.68
C SER A 112 -27.10 -12.03 -3.58
N THR A 113 -25.78 -11.86 -3.59
CA THR A 113 -25.07 -10.88 -4.40
C THR A 113 -23.87 -11.49 -5.10
N VAL A 114 -23.45 -10.85 -6.20
CA VAL A 114 -22.31 -11.27 -7.02
C VAL A 114 -21.41 -10.09 -7.38
N GLY A 115 -20.13 -10.39 -7.66
CA GLY A 115 -19.13 -9.39 -8.01
C GLY A 115 -18.70 -8.55 -6.80
N THR A 116 -17.71 -7.68 -7.01
CA THR A 116 -17.19 -6.79 -5.96
C THR A 116 -18.13 -5.61 -5.69
N GLN A 117 -19.00 -5.26 -6.63
CA GLN A 117 -20.03 -4.23 -6.46
C GLN A 117 -21.33 -4.76 -5.84
N ASN A 118 -21.38 -6.04 -5.46
CA ASN A 118 -22.52 -6.69 -4.81
C ASN A 118 -23.84 -6.56 -5.58
N LEU A 119 -23.83 -6.84 -6.89
CA LEU A 119 -25.06 -6.87 -7.70
C LEU A 119 -26.00 -7.95 -7.16
N SER A 120 -27.27 -7.61 -6.99
CA SER A 120 -28.29 -8.56 -6.52
C SER A 120 -28.50 -9.67 -7.55
N LEU A 121 -28.46 -10.92 -7.09
CA LEU A 121 -28.81 -12.09 -7.89
C LEU A 121 -30.29 -12.47 -7.61
N PRO A 122 -31.10 -12.78 -8.63
CA PRO A 122 -32.50 -13.14 -8.41
C PRO A 122 -32.66 -14.55 -7.83
N THR A 123 -33.83 -14.83 -7.26
CA THR A 123 -34.32 -16.20 -7.06
C THR A 123 -35.08 -16.68 -8.31
N TYR A 124 -35.03 -17.97 -8.60
CA TYR A 124 -35.58 -18.53 -9.85
C TYR A 124 -36.86 -19.29 -9.56
N SER A 125 -37.99 -18.86 -10.11
CA SER A 125 -39.28 -19.51 -9.86
C SER A 125 -39.33 -20.90 -10.47
N ARG A 126 -39.94 -21.85 -9.75
CA ARG A 126 -40.16 -23.21 -10.24
C ARG A 126 -41.22 -23.23 -11.35
N PRO A 127 -40.93 -23.76 -12.54
CA PRO A 127 -41.86 -23.78 -13.67
C PRO A 127 -43.05 -24.74 -13.48
N GLU A 128 -44.22 -24.35 -13.97
CA GLU A 128 -45.40 -25.23 -14.10
C GLU A 128 -45.32 -26.17 -15.31
N VAL A 129 -44.43 -25.87 -16.26
CA VAL A 129 -44.30 -26.62 -17.52
C VAL A 129 -42.88 -27.13 -17.66
N ALA A 130 -42.75 -28.44 -17.78
CA ALA A 130 -41.50 -29.12 -18.04
C ALA A 130 -41.53 -29.77 -19.44
N ILE A 131 -40.48 -29.58 -20.22
CA ILE A 131 -40.36 -30.12 -21.57
C ILE A 131 -39.12 -31.00 -21.63
N ALA A 132 -39.34 -32.26 -22.00
CA ALA A 132 -38.29 -33.23 -22.24
C ALA A 132 -38.27 -33.65 -23.71
N SER A 133 -37.11 -33.93 -24.26
CA SER A 133 -36.98 -34.48 -25.62
C SER A 133 -35.96 -35.60 -25.60
N GLY A 134 -36.30 -36.81 -26.05
CA GLY A 134 -35.28 -37.86 -26.23
C GLY A 134 -34.37 -37.65 -27.45
N GLY A 135 -34.62 -36.60 -28.24
CA GLY A 135 -33.88 -36.27 -29.45
C GLY A 135 -32.71 -35.30 -29.22
N ASN A 136 -32.20 -34.73 -30.32
CA ASN A 136 -31.03 -33.85 -30.26
C ASN A 136 -31.36 -32.49 -29.60
N ARG A 137 -32.53 -31.91 -29.86
CA ARG A 137 -32.86 -30.54 -29.42
C ARG A 137 -34.26 -30.51 -28.82
N ILE A 138 -34.51 -29.64 -27.83
CA ILE A 138 -35.88 -29.37 -27.36
C ILE A 138 -36.47 -28.24 -28.21
N ILE A 139 -35.83 -27.08 -28.22
CA ILE A 139 -36.23 -25.91 -29.03
C ILE A 139 -35.13 -25.63 -30.05
N ASN A 140 -35.49 -25.62 -31.34
CA ASN A 140 -34.56 -25.42 -32.45
C ASN A 140 -34.97 -24.17 -33.24
N ILE A 141 -34.36 -23.04 -32.91
CA ILE A 141 -34.58 -21.75 -33.57
C ILE A 141 -33.71 -21.69 -34.83
N ASN A 142 -34.34 -21.54 -35.99
CA ASN A 142 -33.66 -21.51 -37.29
C ASN A 142 -34.20 -20.36 -38.14
N GLY A 143 -33.39 -19.30 -38.27
CA GLY A 143 -33.68 -18.10 -39.05
C GLY A 143 -34.64 -17.10 -38.40
N ALA A 144 -35.29 -17.46 -37.29
CA ALA A 144 -36.25 -16.60 -36.59
C ALA A 144 -35.57 -15.54 -35.70
N ASN A 145 -36.25 -14.41 -35.52
CA ASN A 145 -35.83 -13.25 -34.73
C ASN A 145 -36.89 -12.91 -33.68
N GLY A 146 -36.49 -12.29 -32.57
CA GLY A 146 -37.44 -11.85 -31.53
C GLY A 146 -38.17 -12.99 -30.81
N VAL A 147 -37.68 -14.23 -30.91
CA VAL A 147 -38.25 -15.37 -30.19
C VAL A 147 -37.99 -15.22 -28.69
N SER A 148 -39.00 -15.52 -27.87
CA SER A 148 -38.91 -15.49 -26.41
C SER A 148 -39.23 -16.86 -25.81
N ILE A 149 -38.41 -17.33 -24.87
CA ILE A 149 -38.57 -18.60 -24.17
C ILE A 149 -38.53 -18.30 -22.67
N ARG A 150 -39.64 -18.55 -21.97
CA ARG A 150 -39.81 -18.15 -20.56
C ARG A 150 -40.54 -19.14 -19.68
N GLY A 151 -40.10 -19.26 -18.42
CA GLY A 151 -40.84 -19.97 -17.39
C GLY A 151 -41.00 -21.47 -17.66
N LEU A 152 -39.98 -22.12 -18.25
CA LEU A 152 -39.99 -23.54 -18.59
C LEU A 152 -38.88 -24.29 -17.83
N ALA A 153 -39.11 -25.57 -17.55
CA ALA A 153 -38.07 -26.53 -17.21
C ALA A 153 -37.69 -27.35 -18.45
N LEU A 154 -36.42 -27.39 -18.84
CA LEU A 154 -35.94 -28.01 -20.08
C LEU A 154 -34.88 -29.07 -19.80
N TYR A 155 -35.09 -30.34 -20.17
CA TYR A 155 -34.13 -31.43 -19.90
C TYR A 155 -34.18 -32.59 -20.90
N ASN A 156 -33.27 -33.56 -20.77
CA ASN A 156 -33.20 -34.83 -21.54
C ASN A 156 -32.69 -34.77 -23.01
N ALA A 157 -32.18 -33.66 -23.52
CA ALA A 157 -31.73 -33.51 -24.92
C ALA A 157 -30.20 -33.42 -25.10
N ILE A 158 -29.71 -33.26 -26.34
CA ILE A 158 -28.32 -32.79 -26.55
C ILE A 158 -28.28 -31.28 -26.24
N ASP A 159 -29.07 -30.47 -26.95
CA ASP A 159 -29.24 -29.04 -26.67
C ASP A 159 -30.64 -28.77 -26.09
N GLY A 160 -30.71 -28.02 -25.00
CA GLY A 160 -32.00 -27.52 -24.49
C GLY A 160 -32.59 -26.53 -25.49
N ILE A 161 -31.84 -25.48 -25.79
CA ILE A 161 -32.20 -24.49 -26.79
C ILE A 161 -31.06 -24.37 -27.79
N TYR A 162 -31.33 -24.62 -29.07
CA TYR A 162 -30.39 -24.35 -30.14
C TYR A 162 -30.80 -23.07 -30.88
N VAL A 163 -29.85 -22.16 -31.06
CA VAL A 163 -30.09 -20.83 -31.62
C VAL A 163 -29.25 -20.63 -32.87
N ALA A 164 -29.94 -20.60 -34.02
CA ALA A 164 -29.42 -20.17 -35.31
C ALA A 164 -30.35 -19.08 -35.90
N GLY A 165 -30.58 -18.04 -35.10
CA GLY A 165 -31.48 -16.92 -35.41
C GLY A 165 -31.36 -15.82 -34.35
N GLY A 166 -31.87 -14.62 -34.63
CA GLY A 166 -31.78 -13.44 -33.75
C GLY A 166 -30.89 -12.35 -34.33
N SER A 167 -31.38 -11.12 -34.31
CA SER A 167 -30.68 -9.93 -34.82
C SER A 167 -30.51 -8.88 -33.75
N ALA A 168 -29.62 -7.91 -33.96
CA ALA A 168 -29.37 -6.84 -32.99
C ALA A 168 -30.64 -6.07 -32.59
N SER A 169 -31.57 -5.87 -33.53
CA SER A 169 -32.85 -5.20 -33.28
C SER A 169 -33.93 -6.11 -32.68
N LYS A 170 -33.80 -7.43 -32.86
CA LYS A 170 -34.72 -8.45 -32.37
C LYS A 170 -33.95 -9.66 -31.85
N PRO A 171 -33.24 -9.53 -30.72
CA PRO A 171 -32.48 -10.62 -30.13
C PRO A 171 -33.42 -11.71 -29.61
N ILE A 172 -32.94 -12.95 -29.58
CA ILE A 172 -33.63 -14.04 -28.91
C ILE A 172 -33.58 -13.81 -27.40
N GLN A 173 -34.71 -14.00 -26.72
CA GLN A 173 -34.86 -13.80 -25.28
C GLN A 173 -35.02 -15.15 -24.58
N VAL A 174 -34.07 -15.54 -23.74
CA VAL A 174 -34.17 -16.73 -22.89
C VAL A 174 -34.21 -16.25 -21.44
N GLN A 175 -35.37 -16.34 -20.79
CA GLN A 175 -35.56 -15.69 -19.49
C GLN A 175 -36.30 -16.56 -18.47
N ASN A 176 -35.88 -16.54 -17.21
CA ASN A 176 -36.63 -17.19 -16.11
C ASN A 176 -36.89 -18.69 -16.34
N ASN A 177 -35.97 -19.40 -17.00
CA ASN A 177 -36.07 -20.82 -17.24
C ASN A 177 -35.19 -21.63 -16.27
N LEU A 178 -35.58 -22.87 -16.04
CA LEU A 178 -34.74 -23.91 -15.46
C LEU A 178 -34.25 -24.81 -16.61
N ILE A 179 -32.95 -24.84 -16.87
CA ILE A 179 -32.37 -25.55 -18.03
C ILE A 179 -31.37 -26.58 -17.52
N GLY A 180 -31.57 -27.85 -17.89
CA GLY A 180 -30.81 -29.02 -17.43
C GLY A 180 -31.28 -29.59 -16.08
N SER A 181 -32.27 -28.95 -15.46
CA SER A 181 -32.93 -29.42 -14.24
C SER A 181 -34.39 -29.80 -14.48
N LEU A 182 -34.94 -30.58 -13.54
CA LEU A 182 -36.38 -30.81 -13.41
C LEU A 182 -37.08 -29.56 -12.87
N ALA A 183 -38.41 -29.57 -12.85
CA ALA A 183 -39.21 -28.40 -12.48
C ALA A 183 -39.00 -27.91 -11.03
N ASP A 184 -38.47 -28.75 -10.14
CA ASP A 184 -38.13 -28.38 -8.76
C ASP A 184 -36.66 -27.91 -8.57
N GLY A 185 -35.88 -27.90 -9.66
CA GLY A 185 -34.47 -27.54 -9.70
C GLY A 185 -33.48 -28.69 -9.46
N THR A 186 -33.96 -29.92 -9.21
CA THR A 186 -33.11 -31.10 -9.10
C THR A 186 -32.57 -31.56 -10.45
N GLN A 187 -31.54 -32.39 -10.46
CA GLN A 187 -30.89 -32.86 -11.67
C GLN A 187 -31.88 -33.57 -12.62
N GLY A 188 -31.95 -33.08 -13.86
CA GLY A 188 -32.68 -33.74 -14.94
C GLY A 188 -31.89 -34.88 -15.58
N ASN A 189 -32.56 -35.63 -16.46
CA ASN A 189 -31.86 -36.57 -17.33
C ASN A 189 -30.99 -35.81 -18.36
N ARG A 190 -30.06 -36.54 -18.99
CA ARG A 190 -29.07 -36.11 -20.00
C ARG A 190 -29.36 -34.74 -20.65
N LEU A 191 -28.56 -33.72 -20.34
CA LEU A 191 -28.45 -32.50 -21.14
C LEU A 191 -26.97 -32.24 -21.42
N GLU A 192 -26.56 -32.11 -22.68
CA GLU A 192 -25.15 -31.79 -22.99
C GLU A 192 -24.90 -30.30 -22.91
N ARG A 193 -25.75 -29.51 -23.58
CA ARG A 193 -25.71 -28.05 -23.56
C ARG A 193 -27.07 -27.46 -23.20
N GLY A 194 -27.09 -26.52 -22.25
CA GLY A 194 -28.31 -25.79 -21.91
C GLY A 194 -28.79 -24.92 -23.07
N VAL A 195 -27.98 -23.95 -23.46
CA VAL A 195 -28.20 -23.07 -24.61
C VAL A 195 -27.01 -23.16 -25.56
N ASN A 196 -27.27 -23.42 -26.84
CA ASN A 196 -26.24 -23.53 -27.87
C ASN A 196 -26.50 -22.46 -28.94
N VAL A 197 -25.71 -21.40 -28.93
CA VAL A 197 -25.81 -20.26 -29.83
C VAL A 197 -24.73 -20.38 -30.90
N THR A 198 -25.16 -20.38 -32.16
CA THR A 198 -24.25 -20.37 -33.30
C THR A 198 -23.72 -18.97 -33.62
N THR A 199 -22.63 -18.91 -34.37
CA THR A 199 -21.90 -17.66 -34.61
C THR A 199 -22.73 -16.57 -35.28
N GLY A 200 -22.65 -15.35 -34.73
CA GLY A 200 -23.18 -14.14 -35.35
C GLY A 200 -24.63 -13.76 -34.98
N TYR A 201 -25.31 -14.57 -34.16
CA TYR A 201 -26.68 -14.28 -33.74
C TYR A 201 -26.74 -13.54 -32.40
N TYR A 202 -27.83 -12.81 -32.18
CA TYR A 202 -28.02 -12.00 -30.98
C TYR A 202 -28.97 -12.67 -29.98
N VAL A 203 -28.49 -12.93 -28.77
CA VAL A 203 -29.22 -13.67 -27.73
C VAL A 203 -29.00 -13.04 -26.36
N ASN A 204 -30.09 -12.86 -25.61
CA ASN A 204 -30.05 -12.43 -24.23
C ASN A 204 -30.49 -13.57 -23.31
N LEU A 205 -29.62 -13.97 -22.37
CA LEU A 205 -29.93 -14.90 -21.29
C LEU A 205 -30.10 -14.09 -20.01
N THR A 206 -31.31 -14.06 -19.46
CA THR A 206 -31.61 -13.27 -18.26
C THR A 206 -32.29 -14.11 -17.19
N ALA A 207 -31.74 -14.10 -15.97
CA ALA A 207 -32.38 -14.73 -14.82
C ALA A 207 -32.78 -16.20 -15.05
N ASN A 208 -31.93 -16.99 -15.70
CA ASN A 208 -32.11 -18.43 -15.84
C ASN A 208 -31.29 -19.21 -14.80
N TYR A 209 -31.81 -20.36 -14.36
CA TYR A 209 -31.05 -21.38 -13.65
C TYR A 209 -30.59 -22.43 -14.67
N LEU A 210 -29.30 -22.47 -14.98
CA LEU A 210 -28.71 -23.45 -15.89
C LEU A 210 -27.84 -24.41 -15.10
N ALA A 211 -28.23 -25.67 -15.04
CA ALA A 211 -27.55 -26.63 -14.18
C ALA A 211 -27.48 -28.03 -14.78
N TYR A 212 -26.47 -28.78 -14.35
CA TYR A 212 -26.31 -30.20 -14.66
C TYR A 212 -26.15 -30.54 -16.16
N SER A 213 -25.72 -29.56 -16.97
CA SER A 213 -25.36 -29.83 -18.37
C SER A 213 -23.97 -30.48 -18.42
N SER A 214 -23.81 -31.59 -19.14
CA SER A 214 -22.56 -32.35 -19.12
C SER A 214 -21.39 -31.65 -19.81
N THR A 215 -21.65 -30.85 -20.84
CA THR A 215 -20.63 -30.13 -21.64
C THR A 215 -20.54 -28.65 -21.28
N ALA A 216 -21.65 -27.92 -21.29
CA ALA A 216 -21.68 -26.52 -20.84
C ALA A 216 -23.11 -26.09 -20.54
N ALA A 217 -23.32 -25.16 -19.61
CA ALA A 217 -24.64 -24.55 -19.49
C ALA A 217 -24.99 -23.72 -20.73
N SER A 218 -23.98 -23.05 -21.31
CA SER A 218 -24.14 -22.39 -22.59
C SER A 218 -22.85 -22.48 -23.41
N SER A 219 -22.99 -22.84 -24.69
CA SER A 219 -21.98 -22.57 -25.71
C SER A 219 -22.47 -21.36 -26.50
N PHE A 220 -21.97 -20.19 -26.14
CA PHE A 220 -22.43 -18.90 -26.59
C PHE A 220 -21.46 -18.34 -27.64
N ARG A 221 -21.64 -18.71 -28.92
CA ARG A 221 -20.83 -18.15 -30.02
C ARG A 221 -21.45 -16.88 -30.62
N GLY A 222 -22.42 -16.29 -29.93
CA GLY A 222 -23.23 -15.16 -30.41
C GLY A 222 -22.77 -13.79 -29.89
N ASN A 223 -23.60 -12.79 -30.15
CA ASN A 223 -23.56 -11.49 -29.48
C ASN A 223 -24.71 -11.40 -28.47
N GLY A 224 -24.57 -10.55 -27.46
CA GLY A 224 -25.67 -10.23 -26.54
C GLY A 224 -25.26 -10.30 -25.08
N THR A 225 -26.25 -10.38 -24.19
CA THR A 225 -26.05 -10.23 -22.75
C THR A 225 -26.43 -11.50 -21.99
N LEU A 226 -25.57 -11.92 -21.07
CA LEU A 226 -25.86 -12.96 -20.08
C LEU A 226 -25.89 -12.26 -18.72
N THR A 227 -27.08 -12.12 -18.12
CA THR A 227 -27.28 -11.32 -16.90
C THR A 227 -28.13 -12.00 -15.84
N GLY A 228 -27.65 -11.96 -14.59
CA GLY A 228 -28.41 -12.43 -13.45
C GLY A 228 -28.72 -13.92 -13.50
N ASN A 229 -27.95 -14.72 -14.24
CA ASN A 229 -28.14 -16.16 -14.34
C ASN A 229 -27.37 -16.88 -13.23
N TYR A 230 -27.86 -18.07 -12.88
CA TYR A 230 -27.19 -18.98 -11.97
C TYR A 230 -26.80 -20.26 -12.72
N PHE A 231 -25.50 -20.41 -12.94
CA PHE A 231 -24.87 -21.55 -13.57
C PHE A 231 -24.29 -22.48 -12.51
N ASN A 232 -24.81 -23.70 -12.38
CA ASN A 232 -24.43 -24.63 -11.31
C ASN A 232 -24.14 -26.04 -11.82
N ALA A 233 -22.96 -26.59 -11.49
CA ALA A 233 -22.63 -27.98 -11.78
C ALA A 233 -22.75 -28.34 -13.27
N ASN A 234 -22.30 -27.43 -14.14
CA ASN A 234 -22.22 -27.66 -15.59
C ASN A 234 -20.78 -27.91 -15.99
N GLY A 235 -20.61 -28.66 -17.08
CA GLY A 235 -19.31 -29.04 -17.58
C GLY A 235 -18.67 -30.05 -16.63
N THR A 236 -19.01 -31.32 -16.80
CA THR A 236 -18.74 -32.34 -15.76
C THR A 236 -17.42 -33.08 -15.94
N SER A 237 -16.75 -32.92 -17.09
CA SER A 237 -15.45 -33.51 -17.37
C SER A 237 -14.33 -32.48 -17.26
N SER A 238 -13.09 -32.93 -17.47
CA SER A 238 -11.93 -32.04 -17.47
C SER A 238 -11.78 -31.16 -18.71
N CYS A 239 -12.64 -31.34 -19.72
CA CYS A 239 -12.67 -30.56 -20.97
C CYS A 239 -13.93 -29.71 -21.10
N ASP A 240 -14.80 -29.75 -20.09
CA ASP A 240 -16.15 -29.22 -20.21
C ASP A 240 -16.33 -28.07 -19.21
N ASP A 241 -16.62 -26.89 -19.75
CA ASP A 241 -16.69 -25.63 -19.00
C ASP A 241 -18.09 -25.33 -18.46
N ASN A 242 -18.19 -24.33 -17.59
CA ASN A 242 -19.51 -23.83 -17.19
C ASN A 242 -20.17 -23.03 -18.33
N LEU A 243 -19.44 -22.04 -18.85
CA LEU A 243 -19.83 -21.17 -19.95
C LEU A 243 -18.71 -21.09 -20.98
N SER A 244 -18.98 -21.55 -22.20
CA SER A 244 -18.09 -21.33 -23.35
C SER A 244 -18.58 -20.12 -24.13
N ILE A 245 -17.71 -19.11 -24.32
CA ILE A 245 -17.90 -17.97 -25.22
C ILE A 245 -16.96 -18.05 -26.43
N GLU A 246 -16.39 -19.22 -26.67
CA GLU A 246 -15.42 -19.47 -27.72
C GLU A 246 -15.92 -19.05 -29.11
N GLU A 247 -14.99 -18.61 -29.97
CA GLU A 247 -15.28 -18.20 -31.34
C GLU A 247 -16.37 -17.10 -31.47
N SER A 248 -16.66 -16.37 -30.38
CA SER A 248 -17.59 -15.26 -30.41
C SER A 248 -17.08 -14.14 -31.35
N PRO A 249 -17.98 -13.49 -32.11
CA PRO A 249 -17.63 -12.42 -33.03
C PRO A 249 -17.14 -11.16 -32.29
N ALA A 250 -16.55 -10.23 -33.05
CA ALA A 250 -16.04 -8.97 -32.50
C ALA A 250 -17.17 -8.16 -31.83
N GLY A 251 -16.89 -7.61 -30.65
CA GLY A 251 -17.90 -7.03 -29.77
C GLY A 251 -18.36 -7.99 -28.66
N GLY A 252 -18.05 -9.29 -28.82
CA GLY A 252 -18.04 -10.29 -27.76
C GLY A 252 -19.38 -10.56 -27.05
N ALA A 253 -19.29 -11.41 -26.03
CA ALA A 253 -20.38 -11.65 -25.07
C ALA A 253 -20.27 -10.66 -23.90
N ASN A 254 -21.40 -10.11 -23.47
CA ASN A 254 -21.49 -9.30 -22.24
C ASN A 254 -21.99 -10.20 -21.10
N VAL A 255 -21.07 -10.70 -20.28
CA VAL A 255 -21.35 -11.58 -19.15
C VAL A 255 -21.34 -10.74 -17.87
N THR A 256 -22.51 -10.41 -17.34
CA THR A 256 -22.64 -9.44 -16.24
C THR A 256 -23.50 -9.96 -15.09
N GLY A 257 -22.99 -9.90 -13.85
CA GLY A 257 -23.84 -10.14 -12.69
C GLY A 257 -24.37 -11.57 -12.58
N ASN A 258 -23.57 -12.58 -12.95
CA ASN A 258 -23.95 -13.98 -12.86
C ASN A 258 -23.22 -14.70 -11.71
N LEU A 259 -23.78 -15.82 -11.26
CA LEU A 259 -23.09 -16.78 -10.40
C LEU A 259 -22.76 -18.03 -11.21
N LEU A 260 -21.47 -18.34 -11.34
CA LEU A 260 -20.97 -19.55 -11.99
C LEU A 260 -20.26 -20.40 -10.95
N GLN A 261 -20.67 -21.64 -10.79
CA GLN A 261 -20.01 -22.54 -9.85
C GLN A 261 -19.96 -24.00 -10.27
N ASN A 262 -18.95 -24.69 -9.72
CA ASN A 262 -18.78 -26.14 -9.77
C ASN A 262 -18.64 -26.70 -11.20
N SER A 263 -17.69 -26.18 -11.98
CA SER A 263 -17.33 -26.79 -13.27
C SER A 263 -16.09 -27.67 -13.16
N GLY A 264 -16.04 -28.71 -14.00
CA GLY A 264 -14.90 -29.60 -14.12
C GLY A 264 -13.69 -28.89 -14.71
N ALA A 265 -13.89 -28.16 -15.81
CA ALA A 265 -12.92 -27.25 -16.44
C ALA A 265 -13.27 -25.77 -16.11
N MET A 266 -13.14 -24.85 -17.06
CA MET A 266 -13.17 -23.41 -16.80
C MET A 266 -14.53 -22.90 -16.34
N GLY A 267 -14.54 -21.80 -15.61
CA GLY A 267 -15.78 -21.09 -15.30
C GLY A 267 -16.33 -20.40 -16.55
N ILE A 268 -15.47 -19.61 -17.21
CA ILE A 268 -15.73 -19.01 -18.51
C ILE A 268 -14.55 -19.32 -19.42
N ASP A 269 -14.82 -19.92 -20.57
CA ASP A 269 -13.82 -20.15 -21.60
C ASP A 269 -14.06 -19.28 -22.84
N GLY A 270 -13.09 -18.41 -23.13
CA GLY A 270 -13.01 -17.60 -24.34
C GLY A 270 -11.83 -17.98 -25.21
N PHE A 271 -11.70 -19.26 -25.56
CA PHE A 271 -10.76 -19.70 -26.58
C PHE A 271 -11.15 -19.18 -27.99
N ASN A 272 -10.17 -18.67 -28.75
CA ASN A 272 -10.36 -18.11 -30.10
C ASN A 272 -11.45 -17.03 -30.23
N ILE A 273 -11.66 -16.20 -29.20
CA ILE A 273 -12.63 -15.10 -29.31
C ILE A 273 -12.05 -13.97 -30.15
N ALA A 274 -12.89 -13.32 -30.97
CA ALA A 274 -12.43 -12.19 -31.79
C ALA A 274 -12.07 -10.94 -30.98
N GLY A 275 -12.53 -10.86 -29.72
CA GLY A 275 -12.25 -9.75 -28.80
C GLY A 275 -13.42 -8.81 -28.54
N GLY A 276 -13.25 -7.95 -27.52
CA GLY A 276 -14.27 -6.98 -27.09
C GLY A 276 -15.32 -7.51 -26.11
N ALA A 277 -15.12 -8.70 -25.54
CA ALA A 277 -16.01 -9.22 -24.51
C ALA A 277 -15.92 -8.40 -23.22
N VAL A 278 -17.06 -8.27 -22.53
CA VAL A 278 -17.14 -7.63 -21.21
C VAL A 278 -17.60 -8.66 -20.19
N ILE A 279 -16.72 -8.99 -19.26
CA ILE A 279 -16.98 -9.94 -18.17
C ILE A 279 -16.89 -9.17 -16.86
N GLU A 280 -18.06 -8.82 -16.28
CA GLU A 280 -18.08 -7.96 -15.10
C GLU A 280 -19.08 -8.34 -14.02
N ASN A 281 -18.73 -8.06 -12.76
CA ASN A 281 -19.58 -8.32 -11.61
C ASN A 281 -20.08 -9.77 -11.49
N ASN A 282 -19.36 -10.74 -12.05
CA ASN A 282 -19.68 -12.15 -11.87
C ASN A 282 -19.03 -12.69 -10.60
N THR A 283 -19.61 -13.75 -10.04
CA THR A 283 -18.95 -14.57 -9.03
C THR A 283 -18.68 -15.94 -9.64
N ILE A 284 -17.41 -16.34 -9.66
CA ILE A 284 -16.95 -17.59 -10.26
C ILE A 284 -16.16 -18.37 -9.21
N THR A 285 -16.64 -19.58 -8.89
CA THR A 285 -16.05 -20.38 -7.82
C THR A 285 -16.15 -21.89 -8.05
N GLY A 286 -15.16 -22.65 -7.59
CA GLY A 286 -15.16 -24.09 -7.75
C GLY A 286 -15.07 -24.55 -9.21
N SER A 287 -14.55 -23.70 -10.10
CA SER A 287 -14.21 -24.08 -11.47
C SER A 287 -12.85 -24.77 -11.50
N GLY A 288 -12.61 -25.61 -12.51
CA GLY A 288 -11.31 -26.23 -12.72
C GLY A 288 -10.97 -27.35 -11.74
N THR A 289 -11.98 -27.92 -11.09
CA THR A 289 -11.79 -28.83 -9.95
C THR A 289 -11.57 -30.28 -10.37
N ALA A 290 -11.87 -30.65 -11.63
CA ALA A 290 -11.59 -31.99 -12.13
C ALA A 290 -10.08 -32.29 -12.12
N GLY A 291 -9.25 -31.28 -12.44
CA GLY A 291 -7.80 -31.34 -12.26
C GLY A 291 -7.06 -32.37 -13.14
N THR A 292 -7.73 -32.94 -14.15
CA THR A 292 -7.13 -33.90 -15.10
C THR A 292 -6.93 -33.26 -16.47
N THR A 293 -6.10 -33.88 -17.31
CA THR A 293 -5.77 -33.34 -18.64
C THR A 293 -6.95 -33.36 -19.61
N CYS A 294 -7.16 -32.24 -20.29
CA CYS A 294 -7.91 -32.08 -21.53
C CYS A 294 -6.96 -31.82 -22.70
N ASP A 295 -6.97 -32.69 -23.72
CA ASP A 295 -6.16 -32.56 -24.94
C ASP A 295 -4.66 -32.21 -24.71
N GLY A 296 -4.11 -32.70 -23.60
CA GLY A 296 -2.70 -32.51 -23.22
C GLY A 296 -2.41 -31.31 -22.32
N SER A 297 -3.43 -30.48 -22.01
CA SER A 297 -3.36 -29.37 -21.05
C SER A 297 -4.29 -29.63 -19.86
N ILE A 298 -4.17 -28.89 -18.76
CA ILE A 298 -5.13 -28.97 -17.64
C ILE A 298 -5.84 -27.63 -17.54
N GLU A 299 -7.16 -27.64 -17.73
CA GLU A 299 -8.01 -26.44 -17.75
C GLU A 299 -8.57 -26.16 -16.36
N ARG A 300 -8.00 -25.18 -15.64
CA ARG A 300 -8.37 -24.94 -14.23
C ARG A 300 -8.68 -23.50 -13.83
N ALA A 301 -8.62 -22.53 -14.75
CA ALA A 301 -8.85 -21.13 -14.39
C ALA A 301 -10.34 -20.81 -14.18
N ALA A 302 -10.61 -19.73 -13.46
CA ALA A 302 -11.97 -19.19 -13.39
C ALA A 302 -12.40 -18.62 -14.76
N ILE A 303 -11.50 -17.87 -15.41
CA ILE A 303 -11.68 -17.28 -16.72
C ILE A 303 -10.44 -17.55 -17.58
N ARG A 304 -10.62 -18.05 -18.80
CA ARG A 304 -9.59 -18.03 -19.86
C ARG A 304 -10.02 -17.14 -21.01
N ILE A 305 -9.09 -16.37 -21.55
CA ILE A 305 -9.28 -15.55 -22.75
C ILE A 305 -8.10 -15.76 -23.70
N ALA A 306 -8.42 -16.14 -24.94
CA ALA A 306 -7.48 -16.18 -26.06
C ALA A 306 -7.98 -15.24 -27.18
N GLY A 307 -7.80 -13.93 -26.96
CA GLY A 307 -8.25 -12.86 -27.86
C GLY A 307 -8.00 -11.47 -27.29
N ASP A 308 -8.18 -10.43 -28.11
CA ASP A 308 -7.77 -9.06 -27.79
C ASP A 308 -8.89 -8.16 -27.22
N ASN A 309 -8.52 -7.05 -26.58
CA ASN A 309 -9.42 -5.93 -26.24
C ASN A 309 -10.62 -6.31 -25.34
N ASN A 310 -10.48 -7.33 -24.50
CA ASN A 310 -11.52 -7.73 -23.56
C ASN A 310 -11.41 -6.94 -22.24
N THR A 311 -12.53 -6.80 -21.54
CA THR A 311 -12.58 -6.15 -20.23
C THR A 311 -13.09 -7.13 -19.18
N ILE A 312 -12.28 -7.39 -18.16
CA ILE A 312 -12.58 -8.30 -17.06
C ILE A 312 -12.49 -7.50 -15.76
N ARG A 313 -13.63 -7.14 -15.17
CA ARG A 313 -13.61 -6.24 -14.00
C ARG A 313 -14.69 -6.50 -12.97
N TYR A 314 -14.41 -6.14 -11.72
CA TYR A 314 -15.36 -6.27 -10.61
C TYR A 314 -15.86 -7.69 -10.35
N ASN A 315 -15.20 -8.72 -10.88
CA ASN A 315 -15.58 -10.10 -10.63
C ASN A 315 -15.03 -10.56 -9.27
N ARG A 316 -15.69 -11.55 -8.67
CA ARG A 316 -15.19 -12.28 -7.51
C ARG A 316 -14.79 -13.68 -7.96
N LEU A 317 -13.49 -13.97 -7.98
CA LEU A 317 -12.90 -15.17 -8.56
C LEU A 317 -12.17 -15.94 -7.45
N TYR A 318 -12.75 -17.04 -6.96
CA TYR A 318 -12.17 -17.70 -5.79
C TYR A 318 -12.42 -19.20 -5.71
N GLY A 319 -11.51 -19.92 -5.06
CA GLY A 319 -11.66 -21.37 -4.88
C GLY A 319 -11.65 -22.13 -6.20
N ASN A 320 -11.02 -21.58 -7.24
CA ASN A 320 -10.87 -22.25 -8.53
C ASN A 320 -9.60 -23.11 -8.54
N GLY A 321 -9.54 -24.13 -9.39
CA GLY A 321 -8.45 -25.10 -9.40
C GLY A 321 -7.09 -24.56 -9.88
N GLY A 322 -7.09 -23.47 -10.64
CA GLY A 322 -5.92 -22.79 -11.21
C GLY A 322 -6.06 -21.28 -11.04
N ALA A 323 -5.60 -20.48 -12.00
CA ALA A 323 -5.62 -19.03 -11.88
C ALA A 323 -7.02 -18.40 -11.80
N GLY A 324 -7.12 -17.20 -11.24
CA GLY A 324 -8.34 -16.38 -11.33
C GLY A 324 -8.66 -16.03 -12.79
N VAL A 325 -7.70 -15.42 -13.47
CA VAL A 325 -7.76 -15.11 -14.91
C VAL A 325 -6.50 -15.60 -15.59
N THR A 326 -6.64 -16.33 -16.69
CA THR A 326 -5.52 -16.61 -17.60
C THR A 326 -5.78 -15.93 -18.94
N LEU A 327 -4.82 -15.11 -19.37
CA LEU A 327 -4.76 -14.66 -20.76
C LEU A 327 -3.81 -15.60 -21.49
N GLN A 328 -4.29 -16.25 -22.54
CA GLN A 328 -3.52 -17.29 -23.20
C GLN A 328 -3.06 -16.86 -24.59
N GLY A 329 -1.75 -17.02 -24.81
CA GLY A 329 -1.11 -16.88 -26.10
C GLY A 329 -0.75 -15.45 -26.48
N SER A 330 0.21 -15.33 -27.38
CA SER A 330 0.79 -14.06 -27.82
C SER A 330 -0.14 -13.14 -28.61
N GLY A 331 -1.34 -13.61 -28.95
CA GLY A 331 -2.40 -12.82 -29.60
C GLY A 331 -3.53 -12.40 -28.64
N SER A 332 -3.25 -12.31 -27.34
CA SER A 332 -4.19 -11.86 -26.30
C SER A 332 -3.76 -10.52 -25.73
N LEU A 333 -3.85 -9.47 -26.53
CA LEU A 333 -3.37 -8.13 -26.28
C LEU A 333 -4.48 -7.18 -25.83
N ASN A 334 -4.11 -6.09 -25.14
CA ASN A 334 -5.00 -5.00 -24.75
C ASN A 334 -6.17 -5.43 -23.86
N ASN A 335 -6.02 -6.56 -23.16
CA ASN A 335 -7.02 -7.04 -22.23
C ASN A 335 -6.87 -6.29 -20.91
N VAL A 336 -7.95 -5.64 -20.47
CA VAL A 336 -7.98 -4.87 -19.22
C VAL A 336 -8.58 -5.71 -18.12
N ILE A 337 -7.80 -5.93 -17.06
CA ILE A 337 -8.19 -6.71 -15.88
C ILE A 337 -8.13 -5.77 -14.67
N SER A 338 -9.27 -5.40 -14.09
CA SER A 338 -9.29 -4.31 -13.10
C SER A 338 -10.28 -4.57 -11.97
N GLN A 339 -9.87 -4.30 -10.74
CA GLN A 339 -10.72 -4.37 -9.54
C GLN A 339 -11.50 -5.69 -9.37
N ASN A 340 -10.93 -6.79 -9.85
CA ASN A 340 -11.41 -8.13 -9.51
C ASN A 340 -10.92 -8.48 -8.09
N SER A 341 -11.72 -9.26 -7.36
CA SER A 341 -11.33 -9.83 -6.07
C SER A 341 -10.96 -11.28 -6.31
N THR A 342 -9.66 -11.56 -6.31
CA THR A 342 -9.07 -12.90 -6.50
C THR A 342 -8.53 -13.42 -5.18
N TYR A 343 -8.87 -14.65 -4.79
CA TYR A 343 -8.36 -15.24 -3.55
C TYR A 343 -8.55 -16.76 -3.50
N ASN A 344 -7.64 -17.45 -2.81
CA ASN A 344 -7.72 -18.89 -2.57
C ASN A 344 -7.97 -19.68 -3.87
N ASN A 345 -7.40 -19.22 -4.98
CA ASN A 345 -7.35 -19.98 -6.22
C ASN A 345 -6.12 -20.90 -6.20
N GLY A 346 -6.14 -21.97 -7.00
CA GLY A 346 -5.03 -22.94 -7.04
C GLY A 346 -3.80 -22.46 -7.81
N GLY A 347 -3.84 -21.24 -8.37
CA GLY A 347 -2.77 -20.58 -9.11
C GLY A 347 -2.79 -19.07 -8.88
N LEU A 348 -2.21 -18.30 -9.80
CA LEU A 348 -2.14 -16.84 -9.67
C LEU A 348 -3.51 -16.14 -9.81
N GLY A 349 -3.63 -14.92 -9.30
CA GLY A 349 -4.84 -14.11 -9.52
C GLY A 349 -5.02 -13.75 -11.01
N ILE A 350 -3.90 -13.41 -11.66
CA ILE A 350 -3.78 -13.15 -13.10
C ILE A 350 -2.52 -13.88 -13.58
N ASP A 351 -2.63 -14.62 -14.68
CA ASP A 351 -1.54 -15.36 -15.31
C ASP A 351 -1.47 -14.96 -16.80
N LEU A 352 -0.34 -14.41 -17.23
CA LEU A 352 -0.07 -13.98 -18.60
C LEU A 352 0.66 -15.08 -19.38
N ASP A 353 -0.05 -16.17 -19.64
CA ASP A 353 0.48 -17.35 -20.34
C ASP A 353 0.91 -17.03 -21.77
N ASN A 354 2.22 -17.05 -22.03
CA ASN A 354 2.78 -16.79 -23.36
C ASN A 354 2.66 -18.00 -24.30
N SER A 355 2.30 -19.18 -23.80
CA SER A 355 2.32 -20.42 -24.57
C SER A 355 0.93 -21.03 -24.70
N PHE A 356 0.56 -21.40 -25.93
CA PHE A 356 -0.56 -22.35 -26.11
C PHE A 356 -0.18 -23.79 -25.73
N VAL A 357 1.08 -24.00 -25.34
CA VAL A 357 1.66 -25.33 -25.11
C VAL A 357 2.45 -25.33 -23.81
N THR A 358 1.76 -25.54 -22.70
CA THR A 358 2.29 -26.28 -21.55
C THR A 358 1.16 -27.10 -20.92
N ASN A 359 1.55 -28.03 -20.06
CA ASN A 359 0.71 -29.06 -19.44
C ASN A 359 -0.40 -28.53 -18.51
N SER A 360 -0.55 -27.22 -18.33
CA SER A 360 -1.63 -26.54 -17.59
C SER A 360 -1.92 -25.21 -18.27
N VAL A 361 -3.18 -24.75 -18.24
CA VAL A 361 -3.51 -23.36 -18.57
C VAL A 361 -2.86 -22.47 -17.52
N GLY A 362 -1.97 -21.56 -17.95
CA GLY A 362 -1.09 -20.76 -17.09
C GLY A 362 0.34 -21.32 -17.00
N ASP A 363 1.33 -20.45 -17.11
CA ASP A 363 2.77 -20.80 -17.04
C ASP A 363 3.49 -20.27 -15.79
N GLY A 364 2.75 -19.62 -14.89
CA GLY A 364 3.24 -19.12 -13.60
C GLY A 364 3.66 -17.67 -13.67
N VAL A 365 4.52 -17.25 -12.74
CA VAL A 365 4.86 -15.82 -12.59
C VAL A 365 5.74 -15.34 -13.75
N THR A 366 5.23 -14.34 -14.46
CA THR A 366 5.93 -13.52 -15.45
C THR A 366 6.74 -12.44 -14.74
N LEU A 367 8.01 -12.72 -14.45
CA LEU A 367 8.89 -11.79 -13.72
C LEU A 367 9.25 -10.55 -14.53
N ASN A 368 9.49 -9.44 -13.83
CA ASN A 368 9.87 -8.21 -14.51
C ASN A 368 11.22 -8.33 -15.24
N ASP A 369 11.33 -7.79 -16.45
CA ASP A 369 12.54 -7.76 -17.28
C ASP A 369 13.05 -6.32 -17.58
N ALA A 370 14.21 -6.21 -18.22
CA ALA A 370 14.78 -4.90 -18.53
C ALA A 370 14.10 -4.26 -19.76
N ASN A 371 13.42 -3.14 -19.53
CA ASN A 371 12.76 -2.30 -20.54
C ASN A 371 11.52 -2.91 -21.19
N ASP A 372 10.94 -3.99 -20.65
CA ASP A 372 9.63 -4.52 -21.05
C ASP A 372 9.56 -4.81 -22.56
N THR A 373 10.57 -5.52 -23.08
CA THR A 373 10.69 -5.78 -24.53
C THR A 373 10.01 -7.06 -24.99
N ASP A 374 9.35 -7.75 -24.07
CA ASP A 374 8.73 -9.04 -24.30
C ASP A 374 7.51 -8.97 -25.22
N SER A 375 7.15 -10.16 -25.74
CA SER A 375 5.95 -10.38 -26.53
C SER A 375 5.18 -11.53 -25.95
N GLY A 376 3.86 -11.38 -25.83
CA GLY A 376 2.98 -12.37 -25.22
C GLY A 376 1.62 -11.77 -24.90
N ALA A 377 0.82 -12.47 -24.09
CA ALA A 377 -0.43 -11.94 -23.58
C ALA A 377 -0.19 -10.59 -22.86
N ASN A 378 -0.90 -9.53 -23.25
CA ASN A 378 -0.65 -8.16 -22.81
C ASN A 378 0.84 -7.73 -22.85
N ASN A 379 1.60 -8.23 -23.84
CA ASN A 379 3.05 -8.04 -23.97
C ASN A 379 3.87 -8.48 -22.75
N LEU A 380 3.33 -9.34 -21.89
CA LEU A 380 3.98 -9.75 -20.63
C LEU A 380 4.32 -8.55 -19.74
N LEU A 381 3.48 -7.51 -19.77
CA LEU A 381 3.70 -6.23 -19.13
C LEU A 381 4.26 -6.39 -17.70
N ASN A 382 5.42 -5.78 -17.47
CA ASN A 382 6.02 -5.72 -16.15
C ASN A 382 5.07 -5.07 -15.10
N PHE A 383 4.98 -5.65 -13.90
CA PHE A 383 4.15 -5.14 -12.80
C PHE A 383 4.89 -4.13 -11.90
N PRO A 384 4.17 -3.29 -11.13
CA PRO A 384 4.80 -2.37 -10.19
C PRO A 384 5.51 -3.11 -9.05
N ILE A 385 6.55 -2.49 -8.48
CA ILE A 385 7.25 -2.98 -7.28
C ILE A 385 7.15 -1.94 -6.18
N LEU A 386 6.52 -2.30 -5.06
CA LEU A 386 6.47 -1.44 -3.87
C LEU A 386 7.81 -1.40 -3.14
N ALA A 387 8.19 -0.21 -2.68
CA ALA A 387 9.44 0.05 -1.96
C ALA A 387 9.20 0.58 -0.54
N ASP A 388 8.17 1.41 -0.34
CA ASP A 388 7.82 1.99 0.95
C ASP A 388 6.31 2.25 1.04
N LEU A 389 5.75 2.00 2.23
CA LEU A 389 4.38 2.28 2.60
C LEU A 389 4.37 2.97 3.96
N SER A 390 3.97 4.24 3.98
CA SER A 390 4.14 5.10 5.15
C SER A 390 2.88 5.90 5.47
N ILE A 391 2.36 5.80 6.70
CA ILE A 391 1.13 6.49 7.10
C ILE A 391 1.44 7.75 7.90
N ALA A 392 0.98 8.91 7.44
CA ALA A 392 1.11 10.18 8.16
C ALA A 392 -0.21 10.95 8.12
N SER A 393 -0.72 11.35 9.30
CA SER A 393 -1.87 12.26 9.42
C SER A 393 -3.12 11.81 8.62
N GLY A 394 -3.39 10.50 8.60
CA GLY A 394 -4.52 9.91 7.86
C GLY A 394 -4.29 9.71 6.37
N ASN A 395 -3.08 9.97 5.85
CA ASN A 395 -2.69 9.69 4.48
C ASN A 395 -1.63 8.58 4.43
N LEU A 396 -1.75 7.70 3.45
CA LEU A 396 -0.76 6.70 3.08
C LEU A 396 0.10 7.25 1.94
N THR A 397 1.40 7.36 2.15
CA THR A 397 2.38 7.56 1.10
C THR A 397 2.78 6.19 0.56
N VAL A 398 2.69 6.03 -0.75
CA VAL A 398 3.04 4.79 -1.47
C VAL A 398 4.21 5.13 -2.39
N LYS A 399 5.33 4.42 -2.23
CA LYS A 399 6.51 4.56 -3.09
C LYS A 399 6.88 3.24 -3.73
N GLY A 400 7.41 3.31 -4.94
CA GLY A 400 7.82 2.13 -5.67
C GLY A 400 8.30 2.45 -7.07
N CYS A 401 8.29 1.43 -7.92
CA CYS A 401 8.54 1.56 -9.34
C CYS A 401 7.37 1.03 -10.14
N ALA A 402 7.04 1.67 -11.26
CA ALA A 402 6.01 1.22 -12.19
C ALA A 402 6.39 1.56 -13.64
N PRO A 403 5.83 0.84 -14.63
CA PRO A 403 5.90 1.27 -16.03
C PRO A 403 5.38 2.69 -16.21
N ALA A 404 5.99 3.44 -17.14
CA ALA A 404 5.65 4.83 -17.36
C ALA A 404 4.19 5.02 -17.82
N GLY A 405 3.44 5.90 -17.17
CA GLY A 405 2.04 6.19 -17.46
C GLY A 405 1.05 5.08 -17.07
N ALA A 406 1.49 4.06 -16.36
CA ALA A 406 0.62 2.98 -15.91
C ALA A 406 -0.38 3.47 -14.84
N THR A 407 -1.62 2.98 -14.93
CA THR A 407 -2.53 2.98 -13.79
C THR A 407 -2.12 1.84 -12.86
N VAL A 408 -1.69 2.18 -11.66
CA VAL A 408 -1.35 1.23 -10.60
C VAL A 408 -2.59 1.00 -9.75
N GLU A 409 -3.04 -0.25 -9.64
CA GLU A 409 -4.07 -0.66 -8.67
C GLU A 409 -3.41 -1.33 -7.47
N LEU A 410 -3.77 -0.90 -6.26
CA LEU A 410 -3.27 -1.40 -4.98
C LEU A 410 -4.31 -2.28 -4.31
N PHE A 411 -3.89 -3.47 -3.88
CA PHE A 411 -4.73 -4.46 -3.23
C PHE A 411 -4.11 -4.95 -1.93
N GLU A 412 -4.95 -5.32 -0.97
CA GLU A 412 -4.57 -6.25 0.08
C GLU A 412 -4.60 -7.67 -0.49
N ALA A 413 -3.49 -8.41 -0.31
CA ALA A 413 -3.32 -9.75 -0.81
C ALA A 413 -4.16 -10.76 0.00
N ASP A 414 -4.59 -11.83 -0.64
CA ASP A 414 -5.33 -12.93 0.00
C ASP A 414 -4.56 -13.70 1.08
N VAL A 415 -3.22 -13.65 1.03
CA VAL A 415 -2.29 -14.18 2.04
C VAL A 415 -2.04 -13.22 3.20
N SER A 416 -2.58 -11.99 3.15
CA SER A 416 -2.56 -11.03 4.25
C SER A 416 -3.24 -11.61 5.50
N THR A 417 -2.94 -11.06 6.67
CA THR A 417 -3.53 -11.53 7.93
C THR A 417 -5.04 -11.34 7.92
N GLY A 418 -5.80 -12.44 8.00
CA GLY A 418 -7.28 -12.40 7.89
C GLY A 418 -7.82 -12.57 6.46
N GLY A 419 -6.92 -12.67 5.48
CA GLY A 419 -7.21 -13.11 4.12
C GLY A 419 -7.68 -14.56 4.04
N LYS A 420 -7.94 -15.04 2.82
CA LYS A 420 -8.49 -16.39 2.56
C LYS A 420 -7.45 -17.45 2.22
N ALA A 421 -6.19 -17.06 2.03
CA ALA A 421 -5.06 -17.97 1.85
C ALA A 421 -4.05 -17.85 3.00
N THR A 422 -3.15 -18.82 3.09
CA THR A 422 -2.07 -18.83 4.09
C THR A 422 -0.79 -18.28 3.45
N LEU A 423 0.02 -17.57 4.23
CA LEU A 423 1.35 -17.13 3.79
C LEU A 423 2.17 -18.30 3.21
N GLY A 424 2.62 -18.16 1.97
CA GLY A 424 3.35 -19.18 1.22
C GLY A 424 2.52 -19.94 0.17
N ASP A 425 1.19 -19.86 0.19
CA ASP A 425 0.32 -20.57 -0.75
C ASP A 425 0.51 -20.06 -2.20
N ASN A 426 0.91 -18.80 -2.37
CA ASN A 426 1.01 -18.11 -3.67
C ASN A 426 2.47 -17.88 -4.10
N LYS A 427 3.42 -18.67 -3.58
CA LYS A 427 4.83 -18.56 -3.98
C LYS A 427 5.09 -19.02 -5.41
N VAL A 428 4.37 -20.03 -5.88
CA VAL A 428 4.50 -20.59 -7.24
C VAL A 428 5.97 -20.77 -7.70
N GLY A 429 6.79 -21.35 -6.81
CA GLY A 429 8.21 -21.60 -7.08
C GLY A 429 9.15 -20.40 -6.90
N LYS A 430 8.67 -19.27 -6.38
CA LYS A 430 9.44 -18.06 -6.05
C LYS A 430 9.70 -17.92 -4.55
N SER A 431 10.54 -16.95 -4.16
CA SER A 431 10.90 -16.69 -2.76
C SER A 431 9.80 -15.96 -1.99
N LYS A 432 9.02 -15.12 -2.67
CA LYS A 432 7.85 -14.40 -2.14
C LYS A 432 6.55 -14.92 -2.72
N ASP A 433 5.45 -14.67 -2.02
CA ASP A 433 4.11 -14.81 -2.58
C ASP A 433 3.86 -13.72 -3.63
N TYR A 434 3.30 -14.11 -4.78
CA TYR A 434 2.82 -13.19 -5.81
C TYR A 434 1.31 -13.07 -5.61
N GLY A 435 0.87 -11.90 -5.19
CA GLY A 435 -0.39 -11.78 -4.47
C GLY A 435 -1.59 -12.07 -5.37
N GLU A 436 -2.61 -12.75 -4.86
CA GLU A 436 -3.94 -12.57 -5.39
C GLU A 436 -4.55 -11.33 -4.71
N GLY A 437 -4.95 -10.33 -5.49
CA GLY A 437 -5.59 -9.12 -4.94
C GLY A 437 -6.99 -9.41 -4.39
N GLN A 438 -7.12 -9.69 -3.09
CA GLN A 438 -8.40 -10.00 -2.47
C GLN A 438 -9.25 -8.74 -2.27
N ILE A 439 -8.65 -7.65 -1.78
CA ILE A 439 -9.38 -6.42 -1.44
C ILE A 439 -8.75 -5.26 -2.19
N TYR A 440 -9.50 -4.63 -3.09
CA TYR A 440 -9.07 -3.39 -3.75
C TYR A 440 -9.04 -2.23 -2.74
N LEU A 441 -7.92 -1.51 -2.70
CA LEU A 441 -7.70 -0.41 -1.76
C LEU A 441 -7.76 0.95 -2.45
N ALA A 442 -7.01 1.11 -3.55
CA ALA A 442 -6.91 2.38 -4.27
C ALA A 442 -6.28 2.19 -5.66
N SER A 443 -6.30 3.25 -6.47
CA SER A 443 -5.51 3.33 -7.70
C SER A 443 -4.97 4.75 -7.93
N PHE A 444 -3.84 4.83 -8.61
CA PHE A 444 -3.21 6.09 -9.04
C PHE A 444 -2.49 5.88 -10.37
N VAL A 445 -2.03 6.96 -10.99
CA VAL A 445 -1.31 6.92 -12.27
C VAL A 445 0.12 7.39 -12.05
N GLU A 446 1.10 6.59 -12.48
CA GLU A 446 2.52 6.98 -12.50
C GLU A 446 2.71 8.20 -13.40
N GLY A 447 3.51 9.18 -12.94
CA GLY A 447 3.75 10.42 -13.67
C GLY A 447 2.56 11.38 -13.68
N SER A 448 1.51 11.11 -12.90
CA SER A 448 0.41 12.07 -12.68
C SER A 448 0.86 13.27 -11.85
N ALA A 449 0.03 14.32 -11.76
CA ALA A 449 0.34 15.48 -10.93
C ALA A 449 0.43 15.17 -9.42
N SER A 450 -0.12 14.03 -8.98
CA SER A 450 -0.02 13.55 -7.60
C SER A 450 1.28 12.78 -7.34
N ASP A 451 2.01 12.43 -8.40
CA ASP A 451 3.29 11.76 -8.31
C ASP A 451 4.41 12.79 -8.09
N THR A 452 5.10 12.65 -6.97
CA THR A 452 6.14 13.59 -6.53
C THR A 452 7.55 13.09 -6.82
N ASP A 453 7.70 11.87 -7.32
CA ASP A 453 8.96 11.31 -7.77
C ASP A 453 8.87 11.02 -9.27
N ALA A 454 9.67 11.72 -10.07
CA ALA A 454 9.71 11.55 -11.52
C ALA A 454 11.03 10.91 -11.98
N ALA A 455 11.83 10.38 -11.06
CA ALA A 455 13.11 9.76 -11.38
C ALA A 455 12.93 8.47 -12.19
N ASN A 456 14.03 7.94 -12.71
CA ASN A 456 14.03 6.56 -13.19
C ASN A 456 14.12 5.63 -11.99
N CYS A 457 13.49 4.47 -12.06
CA CYS A 457 13.57 3.47 -11.00
C CYS A 457 15.03 3.10 -10.72
N ALA A 458 15.40 3.11 -9.45
CA ALA A 458 16.74 2.73 -8.97
C ALA A 458 16.72 1.52 -8.02
N LEU A 459 15.57 0.84 -7.89
CA LEU A 459 15.48 -0.39 -7.11
C LEU A 459 16.36 -1.47 -7.76
N ALA A 460 17.07 -2.21 -6.92
CA ALA A 460 17.89 -3.33 -7.38
C ALA A 460 17.00 -4.53 -7.77
N THR A 461 17.51 -5.36 -8.67
CA THR A 461 16.91 -6.66 -8.98
C THR A 461 16.77 -7.48 -7.70
N ASP A 462 15.58 -8.03 -7.47
CA ASP A 462 15.30 -8.79 -6.26
C ASP A 462 15.79 -10.25 -6.35
N ALA A 463 15.55 -11.02 -5.28
CA ALA A 463 15.99 -12.41 -5.20
C ALA A 463 15.27 -13.35 -6.18
N ASP A 464 14.10 -12.97 -6.67
CA ASP A 464 13.34 -13.73 -7.66
C ASP A 464 13.77 -13.40 -9.09
N GLY A 465 14.49 -12.29 -9.28
CA GLY A 465 15.02 -11.84 -10.57
C GLY A 465 14.20 -10.73 -11.22
N ASN A 466 13.26 -10.10 -10.51
CA ASN A 466 12.52 -8.97 -11.05
C ASN A 466 13.48 -7.82 -11.37
N ASN A 467 13.56 -7.39 -12.62
CA ASN A 467 14.40 -6.30 -13.08
C ASN A 467 13.54 -5.09 -13.45
N GLN A 468 13.76 -3.95 -12.81
CA GLN A 468 12.94 -2.75 -12.92
C GLN A 468 13.56 -1.72 -13.87
N THR A 469 14.63 -2.09 -14.59
CA THR A 469 15.28 -1.21 -15.57
C THR A 469 14.26 -0.77 -16.61
N GLY A 470 14.15 0.55 -16.84
CA GLY A 470 13.17 1.13 -17.78
C GLY A 470 11.88 1.62 -17.11
N MET A 471 11.60 1.24 -15.87
CA MET A 471 10.50 1.80 -15.08
C MET A 471 10.83 3.18 -14.51
N LYS A 472 9.79 3.90 -14.08
CA LYS A 472 9.89 5.15 -13.34
C LYS A 472 9.68 4.89 -11.85
N ALA A 473 10.36 5.67 -11.01
CA ALA A 473 10.03 5.72 -9.60
C ALA A 473 8.73 6.52 -9.43
N PHE A 474 7.96 6.21 -8.39
CA PHE A 474 6.79 7.00 -8.01
C PHE A 474 6.75 7.24 -6.50
N SER A 475 6.15 8.36 -6.10
CA SER A 475 5.84 8.70 -4.72
C SER A 475 4.51 9.45 -4.69
N VAL A 476 3.44 8.74 -4.34
CA VAL A 476 2.07 9.25 -4.31
C VAL A 476 1.51 9.25 -2.89
N VAL A 477 0.66 10.23 -2.59
CA VAL A 477 -0.05 10.32 -1.31
C VAL A 477 -1.53 10.08 -1.55
N ILE A 478 -2.10 9.07 -0.90
CA ILE A 478 -3.52 8.73 -0.94
C ILE A 478 -4.10 8.72 0.48
N PRO A 479 -5.43 8.87 0.68
CA PRO A 479 -6.03 8.64 1.98
C PRO A 479 -5.76 7.20 2.46
N VAL A 480 -5.53 7.00 3.76
CA VAL A 480 -5.35 5.65 4.31
C VAL A 480 -6.61 4.82 4.06
N PRO A 481 -6.52 3.68 3.35
CA PRO A 481 -7.65 2.77 3.19
C PRO A 481 -8.16 2.29 4.55
N ALA A 482 -9.47 2.32 4.77
CA ALA A 482 -10.05 2.04 6.09
C ALA A 482 -9.79 0.62 6.62
N SER A 483 -9.52 -0.34 5.73
CA SER A 483 -9.18 -1.72 6.08
C SER A 483 -7.69 -1.94 6.34
N LEU A 484 -6.81 -1.01 5.96
CA LEU A 484 -5.38 -1.20 6.04
C LEU A 484 -4.89 -1.10 7.50
N VAL A 485 -4.20 -2.14 7.96
CA VAL A 485 -3.61 -2.25 9.30
C VAL A 485 -2.18 -2.75 9.25
N ASP A 486 -1.45 -2.58 10.35
CA ASP A 486 -0.06 -3.06 10.49
C ASP A 486 0.04 -4.57 10.25
N GLY A 487 1.03 -4.98 9.46
CA GLY A 487 1.27 -6.36 9.07
C GLY A 487 0.53 -6.80 7.80
N ASP A 488 -0.35 -5.97 7.24
CA ASP A 488 -1.03 -6.29 5.99
C ASP A 488 -0.04 -6.49 4.84
N LEU A 489 -0.34 -7.45 3.97
CA LEU A 489 0.45 -7.75 2.78
C LEU A 489 -0.21 -7.14 1.57
N LEU A 490 0.45 -6.20 0.90
CA LEU A 490 -0.09 -5.50 -0.27
C LEU A 490 0.52 -6.02 -1.57
N THR A 491 -0.26 -6.04 -2.63
CA THR A 491 0.16 -6.36 -4.00
C THR A 491 -0.43 -5.35 -4.99
N THR A 492 0.13 -5.27 -6.19
CA THR A 492 -0.24 -4.28 -7.19
C THR A 492 -0.32 -4.87 -8.59
N THR A 493 -1.10 -4.22 -9.46
CA THR A 493 -1.06 -4.45 -10.91
C THR A 493 -0.78 -3.12 -11.62
N ALA A 494 -0.22 -3.20 -12.83
CA ALA A 494 -0.10 -2.08 -13.76
C ALA A 494 -1.08 -2.28 -14.91
N THR A 495 -1.77 -1.22 -15.33
CA THR A 495 -2.54 -1.20 -16.57
C THR A 495 -2.09 -0.04 -17.44
N ILE A 496 -1.68 -0.34 -18.68
CA ILE A 496 -1.34 0.66 -19.70
C ILE A 496 -2.35 0.59 -20.84
N ALA A 497 -2.86 1.76 -21.24
CA ALA A 497 -3.74 1.86 -22.39
C ALA A 497 -3.06 1.33 -23.66
N SER A 498 -3.75 0.47 -24.42
CA SER A 498 -3.21 -0.20 -25.62
C SER A 498 -2.05 -1.17 -25.36
N VAL A 499 -1.88 -1.65 -24.13
CA VAL A 499 -1.05 -2.81 -23.80
C VAL A 499 -1.87 -3.83 -23.02
N GLY A 500 -2.56 -3.39 -21.98
CA GLY A 500 -3.36 -4.23 -21.09
C GLY A 500 -2.89 -4.16 -19.64
N THR A 501 -3.21 -5.19 -18.88
CA THR A 501 -2.88 -5.32 -17.46
C THR A 501 -1.80 -6.39 -17.21
N SER A 502 -0.86 -6.08 -16.32
CA SER A 502 0.17 -7.00 -15.82
C SER A 502 -0.42 -8.09 -14.91
N GLU A 503 0.40 -9.08 -14.56
CA GLU A 503 0.16 -9.91 -13.38
C GLU A 503 0.24 -9.09 -12.07
N PHE A 504 -0.04 -9.75 -10.95
CA PHE A 504 0.15 -9.16 -9.64
C PHE A 504 1.61 -9.18 -9.18
N SER A 505 2.04 -8.09 -8.56
CA SER A 505 3.38 -7.96 -7.98
C SER A 505 3.60 -8.91 -6.79
N PRO A 506 4.87 -9.17 -6.41
CA PRO A 506 5.16 -9.81 -5.14
C PRO A 506 4.58 -8.99 -3.98
N VAL A 507 4.20 -9.68 -2.90
CA VAL A 507 3.65 -9.02 -1.71
C VAL A 507 4.69 -8.14 -1.03
N TYR A 508 4.23 -7.00 -0.52
CA TYR A 508 4.98 -6.06 0.29
C TYR A 508 4.27 -5.88 1.64
N THR A 509 4.99 -6.10 2.74
CA THR A 509 4.42 -5.94 4.08
C THR A 509 4.30 -4.46 4.42
N HIS A 510 3.08 -3.98 4.60
CA HIS A 510 2.85 -2.74 5.31
C HIS A 510 3.24 -2.94 6.77
N SER A 511 4.22 -2.16 7.24
CA SER A 511 4.58 -2.16 8.64
C SER A 511 4.55 -0.73 9.19
N THR A 512 3.92 -0.56 10.35
CA THR A 512 4.01 0.61 11.22
C THR A 512 5.09 0.42 12.30
N ALA A 513 5.93 -0.61 12.20
CA ALA A 513 6.91 -0.93 13.24
C ALA A 513 7.93 0.20 13.39
N CYS A 514 8.15 0.58 14.64
CA CYS A 514 9.01 1.68 15.03
C CYS A 514 10.44 1.56 14.48
N LYS A 515 10.89 2.51 13.65
CA LYS A 515 12.26 2.55 13.12
C LYS A 515 13.17 3.46 13.95
N LEU A 516 14.08 2.84 14.72
CA LEU A 516 15.17 3.52 15.44
C LEU A 516 16.45 3.64 14.59
N VAL A 517 16.34 3.56 13.26
CA VAL A 517 17.46 3.74 12.32
C VAL A 517 17.13 4.87 11.37
N VAL A 518 17.97 5.90 11.36
CA VAL A 518 17.88 7.03 10.44
C VAL A 518 18.50 6.65 9.11
N THR A 519 17.69 6.62 8.06
CA THR A 519 18.09 6.24 6.70
C THR A 519 17.95 7.37 5.69
N THR A 520 17.33 8.50 6.05
CA THR A 520 17.25 9.68 5.18
C THR A 520 17.71 10.96 5.86
N THR A 521 18.24 11.88 5.04
CA THR A 521 18.59 13.25 5.42
C THR A 521 17.40 14.21 5.44
N ALA A 522 16.24 13.78 4.91
CA ALA A 522 15.03 14.59 4.86
C ALA A 522 14.39 14.74 6.24
N ASP A 523 14.07 15.97 6.64
CA ASP A 523 13.30 16.25 7.86
C ASP A 523 11.79 16.15 7.60
N THR A 524 11.27 14.91 7.55
CA THR A 524 9.84 14.62 7.35
C THR A 524 9.22 14.04 8.62
N ASP A 525 8.00 14.48 8.97
CA ASP A 525 7.35 14.25 10.27
C ASP A 525 6.27 13.17 10.24
N ASN A 526 6.35 12.22 11.19
CA ASN A 526 5.29 11.72 12.09
C ASN A 526 5.58 10.25 12.47
N ALA A 527 5.54 9.91 13.77
CA ALA A 527 5.76 8.62 14.43
C ALA A 527 5.01 7.38 13.87
N ALA A 528 4.24 7.54 12.81
CA ALA A 528 3.50 6.50 12.10
C ALA A 528 3.98 6.30 10.64
N ASN A 529 4.93 7.13 10.18
CA ASN A 529 5.27 7.27 8.77
C ASN A 529 6.53 6.51 8.36
N ASN A 530 7.26 5.86 9.28
CA ASN A 530 8.41 5.02 8.95
C ASN A 530 9.39 5.64 7.92
N SER A 531 9.45 6.97 7.89
CA SER A 531 10.16 7.76 6.87
C SER A 531 11.66 7.54 6.93
N GLY A 532 12.14 7.02 8.06
CA GLY A 532 13.56 6.86 8.35
C GLY A 532 14.25 8.18 8.64
N SER A 533 13.50 9.25 8.94
CA SER A 533 14.06 10.53 9.35
C SER A 533 14.49 10.51 10.82
N LEU A 534 15.38 11.43 11.22
CA LEU A 534 15.76 11.60 12.64
C LEU A 534 14.56 12.00 13.50
N ARG A 535 13.65 12.82 12.94
CA ARG A 535 12.43 13.24 13.63
C ARG A 535 11.53 12.05 13.95
N ASP A 536 11.27 11.22 12.95
CA ASP A 536 10.47 10.00 13.09
C ASP A 536 11.08 9.10 14.16
N ALA A 537 12.39 8.82 14.07
CA ALA A 537 13.11 8.00 15.04
C ALA A 537 12.99 8.51 16.50
N ILE A 538 13.04 9.84 16.73
CA ILE A 538 12.86 10.41 18.08
C ILE A 538 11.43 10.24 18.58
N GLN A 539 10.42 10.50 17.74
CA GLN A 539 9.02 10.31 18.14
C GLN A 539 8.72 8.84 18.43
N CYS A 540 9.33 7.97 17.62
CA CYS A 540 9.30 6.53 17.77
C CYS A 540 9.80 6.11 19.15
N ALA A 541 11.02 6.51 19.50
CA ALA A 541 11.60 6.23 20.81
C ALA A 541 10.73 6.76 21.95
N ASN A 542 10.23 8.00 21.84
CA ASN A 542 9.34 8.58 22.85
C ASN A 542 8.02 7.81 23.05
N SER A 543 7.61 6.99 22.08
CA SER A 543 6.39 6.18 22.15
C SER A 543 6.62 4.77 22.70
N LEU A 544 7.88 4.31 22.72
CA LEU A 544 8.25 3.01 23.26
C LEU A 544 8.39 3.08 24.79
N THR A 545 8.58 1.92 25.40
CA THR A 545 8.84 1.83 26.84
C THR A 545 10.26 1.33 27.08
N GLY A 546 11.09 2.17 27.69
CA GLY A 546 12.41 1.80 28.16
C GLY A 546 13.49 2.24 27.20
N ALA A 547 14.75 2.16 27.65
CA ALA A 547 15.84 2.83 26.97
C ALA A 547 16.04 2.37 25.51
N ASP A 548 15.97 3.33 24.59
CA ASP A 548 16.13 3.12 23.16
C ASP A 548 17.48 3.59 22.63
N THR A 549 17.83 3.15 21.41
CA THR A 549 19.03 3.60 20.71
C THR A 549 18.72 3.92 19.25
N ILE A 550 18.85 5.20 18.89
CA ILE A 550 18.79 5.69 17.52
C ILE A 550 20.18 5.59 16.88
N THR A 551 20.23 4.95 15.71
CA THR A 551 21.43 4.77 14.89
C THR A 551 21.25 5.39 13.50
N PHE A 552 22.33 5.56 12.74
CA PHE A 552 22.34 6.20 11.42
C PHE A 552 22.94 5.27 10.36
N ASN A 553 22.27 5.17 9.22
CA ASN A 553 22.69 4.39 8.05
C ASN A 553 22.22 5.04 6.73
N MET A 554 22.39 6.35 6.59
CA MET A 554 21.96 7.12 5.42
C MET A 554 22.85 6.81 4.20
N PRO A 555 22.30 6.49 3.01
CA PRO A 555 23.08 6.24 1.80
C PRO A 555 23.72 7.52 1.25
N ASN A 556 24.77 7.39 0.43
CA ASN A 556 25.42 8.52 -0.23
C ASN A 556 24.58 9.12 -1.39
N THR A 557 23.45 8.50 -1.72
CA THR A 557 22.46 8.99 -2.70
C THR A 557 21.50 10.02 -2.11
N GLU A 558 21.56 10.27 -0.79
CA GLU A 558 20.72 11.24 -0.12
C GLU A 558 20.98 12.67 -0.62
N ALA A 559 19.92 13.47 -0.74
CA ALA A 559 20.05 14.88 -1.15
C ALA A 559 20.91 15.71 -0.17
N GLY A 560 20.93 15.32 1.11
CA GLY A 560 21.78 15.92 2.13
C GLY A 560 23.21 15.37 2.21
N PHE A 561 23.63 14.46 1.31
CA PHE A 561 25.03 14.04 1.23
C PHE A 561 25.88 15.18 0.64
N VAL A 562 26.76 15.76 1.46
CA VAL A 562 27.57 16.93 1.11
C VAL A 562 28.98 16.48 0.74
N ASN A 563 29.40 16.81 -0.49
CA ASN A 563 30.79 16.77 -0.91
C ASN A 563 31.26 18.20 -1.23
N ALA A 564 32.10 18.77 -0.37
CA ALA A 564 32.41 20.20 -0.36
C ALA A 564 33.27 20.66 -1.56
N ASP A 565 34.09 19.79 -2.14
CA ASP A 565 35.02 20.12 -3.23
C ASP A 565 34.82 19.28 -4.50
N ALA A 566 33.71 18.54 -4.55
CA ALA A 566 33.35 17.61 -5.62
C ALA A 566 34.37 16.48 -5.88
N THR A 567 35.33 16.27 -5.00
CA THR A 567 36.30 15.17 -5.09
C THR A 567 35.82 14.04 -4.19
N VAL A 568 35.50 12.88 -4.76
CA VAL A 568 34.86 11.78 -4.02
C VAL A 568 35.89 10.96 -3.21
N ASN A 569 35.51 10.60 -1.99
CA ASN A 569 36.27 9.83 -1.00
C ASN A 569 37.59 10.49 -0.58
N ASN A 570 37.63 11.81 -0.51
CA ASN A 570 38.83 12.51 -0.06
C ASN A 570 38.80 12.87 1.43
N GLY A 571 37.75 12.44 2.14
CA GLY A 571 37.70 12.54 3.59
C GLY A 571 37.04 13.82 4.07
N ASN A 572 36.20 14.48 3.27
CA ASN A 572 35.48 15.70 3.62
C ASN A 572 33.95 15.57 3.47
N GLU A 573 33.46 14.36 3.21
CA GLU A 573 32.07 14.11 2.88
C GLU A 573 31.24 13.69 4.09
N PHE A 574 30.07 14.28 4.26
CA PHE A 574 29.21 14.05 5.42
C PHE A 574 27.72 14.17 5.05
N TRP A 575 26.84 13.75 5.95
CA TRP A 575 25.40 13.86 5.80
C TRP A 575 24.86 15.04 6.60
N ARG A 576 24.17 15.94 5.91
CA ARG A 576 23.49 17.10 6.50
C ARG A 576 21.99 16.87 6.57
N ILE A 577 21.47 16.87 7.79
CA ILE A 577 20.04 16.94 8.06
C ILE A 577 19.67 18.41 8.27
N THR A 578 18.89 18.97 7.34
CA THR A 578 18.39 20.35 7.45
C THR A 578 16.98 20.33 8.00
N LEU A 579 16.79 20.85 9.20
CA LEU A 579 15.51 20.87 9.90
C LEU A 579 14.58 21.95 9.34
N GLY A 580 13.32 21.59 9.09
CA GLY A 580 12.23 22.50 8.75
C GLY A 580 11.49 23.07 9.96
N SER A 581 11.66 22.45 11.13
CA SER A 581 11.17 22.94 12.43
C SER A 581 11.97 22.32 13.58
N GLN A 582 11.76 22.78 14.82
CA GLN A 582 12.38 22.16 16.00
C GLN A 582 12.09 20.65 16.08
N LEU A 583 13.09 19.83 16.42
CA LEU A 583 12.89 18.39 16.66
C LEU A 583 11.99 18.16 17.87
N PRO A 584 11.21 17.05 17.90
CA PRO A 584 10.44 16.66 19.08
C PRO A 584 11.35 16.53 20.30
N SER A 585 10.88 16.98 21.46
CA SER A 585 11.63 16.85 22.71
C SER A 585 11.83 15.38 23.06
N ILE A 586 12.99 15.03 23.61
CA ILE A 586 13.27 13.68 24.11
C ILE A 586 12.61 13.53 25.49
N THR A 587 11.62 12.64 25.59
CA THR A 587 10.78 12.47 26.80
C THR A 587 11.01 11.17 27.55
N GLU A 588 11.92 10.33 27.06
CA GLU A 588 12.31 9.07 27.71
C GLU A 588 13.83 8.80 27.63
N ALA A 589 14.30 7.68 28.16
CA ALA A 589 15.71 7.31 28.14
C ALA A 589 16.13 6.98 26.69
N LEU A 590 17.13 7.69 26.17
CA LEU A 590 17.46 7.60 24.75
C LEU A 590 18.96 7.74 24.49
N THR A 591 19.50 6.86 23.66
CA THR A 591 20.81 7.04 23.04
C THR A 591 20.66 7.48 21.59
N ILE A 592 21.33 8.55 21.18
CA ILE A 592 21.47 8.97 19.77
C ILE A 592 22.95 8.85 19.39
N ASP A 593 23.30 7.91 18.52
CA ASP A 593 24.70 7.62 18.19
C ASP A 593 25.06 7.91 16.72
N GLY A 594 25.51 9.13 16.45
CA GLY A 594 25.99 9.55 15.12
C GLY A 594 27.20 8.78 14.60
N ARG A 595 28.00 8.14 15.48
CA ARG A 595 29.19 7.36 15.10
C ARG A 595 28.82 6.07 14.35
N THR A 596 27.58 5.64 14.46
CA THR A 596 27.08 4.48 13.71
C THR A 596 27.07 4.74 12.21
N GLN A 597 26.93 6.00 11.76
CA GLN A 597 27.09 6.36 10.36
C GLN A 597 28.50 6.01 9.84
N THR A 598 29.55 6.36 10.61
CA THR A 598 30.94 5.98 10.31
C THR A 598 31.11 4.47 10.24
N THR A 599 30.46 3.74 11.15
CA THR A 599 30.55 2.27 11.20
C THR A 599 29.88 1.64 9.98
N ASN A 600 28.76 2.20 9.51
CA ASN A 600 27.94 1.66 8.43
C ASN A 600 28.42 2.08 7.04
N LYS A 601 28.98 3.27 6.87
CA LYS A 601 29.41 3.84 5.57
C LYS A 601 30.92 4.01 5.43
N GLY A 602 31.69 3.78 6.49
CA GLY A 602 33.10 4.15 6.56
C GLY A 602 33.28 5.60 7.01
N ASN A 603 34.54 5.97 7.29
CA ASN A 603 34.90 7.35 7.65
C ASN A 603 35.09 8.18 6.39
N THR A 604 34.01 8.79 5.91
CA THR A 604 33.96 9.69 4.76
C THR A 604 34.29 11.13 5.12
N ASN A 605 34.14 11.54 6.38
CA ASN A 605 34.58 12.82 6.90
C ASN A 605 35.79 12.64 7.82
N SER A 606 36.92 12.23 7.25
CA SER A 606 38.11 11.88 8.04
C SER A 606 38.92 13.08 8.53
N GLY A 607 39.52 12.93 9.71
CA GLY A 607 40.42 13.90 10.32
C GLY A 607 39.85 14.55 11.56
N ALA A 608 40.61 15.49 12.13
CA ALA A 608 40.26 16.16 13.36
C ALA A 608 39.71 17.58 13.09
N ILE A 609 38.57 17.89 13.71
CA ILE A 609 38.05 19.27 13.76
C ILE A 609 38.75 20.10 14.83
N ALA A 610 39.26 19.45 15.88
CA ALA A 610 40.16 20.04 16.87
C ALA A 610 41.33 19.10 17.13
N ALA A 611 42.56 19.62 17.03
CA ALA A 611 43.77 18.82 17.18
C ALA A 611 44.02 18.38 18.63
N ALA A 612 44.63 17.22 18.81
CA ALA A 612 45.09 16.77 20.12
C ALA A 612 46.15 17.74 20.68
N THR A 613 46.12 17.97 21.99
CA THR A 613 47.04 18.87 22.70
C THR A 613 47.24 18.42 24.14
N SER A 614 47.95 19.19 24.95
CA SER A 614 48.03 19.03 26.41
C SER A 614 47.43 20.23 27.12
N VAL A 615 46.82 19.99 28.28
CA VAL A 615 46.12 21.01 29.06
C VAL A 615 46.51 21.01 30.54
N GLY A 616 46.38 22.18 31.15
CA GLY A 616 46.72 22.38 32.56
C GLY A 616 48.22 22.33 32.85
N VAL A 617 48.58 22.51 34.12
CA VAL A 617 49.98 22.43 34.57
C VAL A 617 50.46 20.98 34.66
N ASP A 618 49.55 20.03 34.88
CA ASP A 618 49.86 18.60 34.91
C ASP A 618 50.09 18.01 33.50
N ASN A 619 49.96 18.81 32.43
CA ASN A 619 50.06 18.37 31.03
C ASN A 619 49.15 17.17 30.71
N LEU A 620 47.88 17.25 31.11
CA LEU A 620 46.91 16.21 30.78
C LEU A 620 46.73 16.14 29.27
N THR A 621 46.75 14.94 28.70
CA THR A 621 46.46 14.72 27.29
C THR A 621 45.01 15.07 26.99
N LEU A 622 44.81 16.01 26.07
CA LEU A 622 43.52 16.33 25.49
C LEU A 622 43.45 15.70 24.08
N PRO A 623 42.60 14.69 23.87
CA PRO A 623 42.44 14.05 22.56
C PRO A 623 41.96 15.03 21.47
N ALA A 624 42.17 14.61 20.23
CA ALA A 624 41.57 15.26 19.07
C ALA A 624 40.06 14.99 19.04
N VAL A 625 39.29 15.96 18.55
CA VAL A 625 37.87 15.75 18.22
C VAL A 625 37.82 15.44 16.74
N GLU A 626 37.39 14.23 16.40
CA GLU A 626 37.22 13.82 15.00
C GLU A 626 36.05 14.58 14.35
N THR A 627 36.12 14.77 13.04
CA THR A 627 35.01 15.35 12.28
C THR A 627 33.81 14.40 12.27
N PRO A 628 32.59 14.86 12.62
CA PRO A 628 31.41 14.00 12.63
C PRO A 628 30.92 13.74 11.21
N GLU A 629 30.33 12.56 11.00
CA GLU A 629 29.69 12.17 9.73
C GLU A 629 28.29 12.77 9.57
N VAL A 630 27.66 13.18 10.67
CA VAL A 630 26.27 13.66 10.68
C VAL A 630 26.24 15.08 11.21
N GLU A 631 25.79 16.01 10.38
CA GLU A 631 25.49 17.40 10.72
C GLU A 631 23.98 17.60 10.84
N ILE A 632 23.53 18.22 11.92
CA ILE A 632 22.17 18.71 12.08
C ILE A 632 22.21 20.23 12.05
N THR A 633 21.41 20.83 11.16
CA THR A 633 21.34 22.28 11.02
C THR A 633 19.91 22.75 10.80
N GLY A 634 19.55 23.94 11.24
CA GLY A 634 18.20 24.51 11.02
C GLY A 634 18.27 26.04 10.90
N PRO A 635 17.28 26.71 10.32
CA PRO A 635 17.26 28.17 10.20
C PRO A 635 16.74 28.85 11.48
N TRP A 636 17.52 28.83 12.57
CA TRP A 636 17.21 29.55 13.84
C TRP A 636 15.88 29.19 14.52
N PHE A 637 15.52 27.90 14.51
CA PHE A 637 14.45 27.40 15.39
C PHE A 637 15.01 27.16 16.80
N GLY A 638 14.14 27.23 17.83
CA GLY A 638 14.47 27.16 19.26
C GLY A 638 15.67 26.28 19.65
N ALA A 639 15.44 25.03 20.05
CA ALA A 639 16.52 24.10 20.33
C ALA A 639 16.76 23.17 19.13
N GLY A 640 18.03 22.86 18.81
CA GLY A 640 18.37 21.77 17.88
C GLY A 640 17.91 20.42 18.44
N ILE A 641 18.31 20.11 19.67
CA ILE A 641 17.80 18.98 20.46
C ILE A 641 17.35 19.48 21.83
N ASP A 642 16.11 19.13 22.20
CA ASP A 642 15.51 19.47 23.48
C ASP A 642 15.37 18.21 24.35
N ILE A 643 16.07 18.17 25.48
CA ILE A 643 16.15 17.01 26.36
C ILE A 643 15.29 17.24 27.60
N ARG A 644 14.24 16.42 27.76
CA ARG A 644 13.29 16.49 28.87
C ARG A 644 13.26 15.23 29.75
N ALA A 645 14.24 14.34 29.59
CA ALA A 645 14.28 13.05 30.28
C ALA A 645 15.67 12.70 30.80
N SER A 646 15.70 11.82 31.80
CA SER A 646 16.95 11.28 32.36
C SER A 646 17.52 10.15 31.50
N ASN A 647 18.81 9.85 31.68
CA ASN A 647 19.53 8.76 30.99
C ASN A 647 19.60 8.94 29.47
N VAL A 648 19.84 10.17 29.01
CA VAL A 648 19.98 10.49 27.58
C VAL A 648 21.46 10.58 27.21
N SER A 649 21.89 9.85 26.18
CA SER A 649 23.27 9.88 25.68
C SER A 649 23.31 10.29 24.21
N ILE A 650 24.16 11.25 23.85
CA ILE A 650 24.31 11.73 22.47
C ILE A 650 25.79 11.70 22.09
N PHE A 651 26.08 11.07 20.94
CA PHE A 651 27.43 10.85 20.47
C PHE A 651 27.65 11.32 19.03
N GLY A 652 28.78 11.97 18.78
CA GLY A 652 29.35 12.09 17.44
C GLY A 652 28.54 12.91 16.43
N LEU A 653 27.76 13.91 16.88
CA LEU A 653 26.98 14.77 15.99
C LEU A 653 27.60 16.17 15.86
N GLY A 654 27.48 16.74 14.67
CA GLY A 654 27.69 18.16 14.40
C GLY A 654 26.38 18.94 14.55
N LEU A 655 26.36 20.05 15.28
CA LEU A 655 25.19 20.94 15.41
C LEU A 655 25.58 22.39 15.15
N ARG A 656 24.76 23.11 14.38
CA ARG A 656 24.87 24.56 14.19
C ARG A 656 23.58 25.19 13.69
N HIS A 657 23.51 26.51 13.78
CA HIS A 657 22.47 27.38 13.22
C HIS A 657 21.17 27.43 14.05
N PHE A 658 21.23 27.14 15.35
CA PHE A 658 20.08 27.15 16.27
C PHE A 658 20.07 28.33 17.24
N ASP A 659 18.93 28.64 17.88
CA ASP A 659 19.00 29.53 19.06
C ASP A 659 19.79 28.83 20.18
N THR A 660 19.55 27.53 20.40
CA THR A 660 20.35 26.70 21.30
C THR A 660 20.62 25.34 20.64
N ASP A 661 21.86 24.86 20.58
CA ASP A 661 22.12 23.54 19.99
C ASP A 661 21.47 22.41 20.83
N ILE A 662 21.75 22.37 22.13
CA ILE A 662 21.20 21.42 23.11
C ILE A 662 20.55 22.18 24.26
N ARG A 663 19.27 21.91 24.52
CA ARG A 663 18.53 22.49 25.63
C ARG A 663 18.13 21.44 26.66
N LEU A 664 18.32 21.77 27.93
CA LEU A 664 17.92 21.00 29.11
C LEU A 664 16.93 21.84 29.92
N ASP A 665 15.63 21.67 29.66
CA ASP A 665 14.57 22.55 30.18
C ASP A 665 13.54 21.87 31.09
N GLN A 666 13.77 20.61 31.48
CA GLN A 666 12.91 19.85 32.38
C GLN A 666 13.60 19.60 33.73
N ALA A 667 12.86 19.78 34.82
CA ALA A 667 13.39 19.51 36.16
C ALA A 667 13.60 18.01 36.38
N ASN A 668 14.61 17.64 37.17
CA ASN A 668 15.01 16.25 37.45
C ASN A 668 15.59 15.49 36.23
N THR A 669 16.12 16.22 35.24
CA THR A 669 16.82 15.63 34.09
C THR A 669 18.26 15.30 34.45
N THR A 670 18.55 14.04 34.73
CA THR A 670 19.87 13.56 35.21
C THR A 670 20.48 12.51 34.28
N ASN A 671 21.76 12.20 34.45
CA ASN A 671 22.49 11.22 33.63
C ASN A 671 22.47 11.53 32.13
N VAL A 672 22.56 12.82 31.77
CA VAL A 672 22.75 13.23 30.37
C VAL A 672 24.23 13.14 30.02
N LEU A 673 24.57 12.43 28.94
CA LEU A 673 25.94 12.30 28.44
C LEU A 673 26.05 12.86 27.01
N LEU A 674 26.91 13.85 26.82
CA LEU A 674 27.25 14.42 25.53
C LEU A 674 28.73 14.14 25.26
N SER A 675 29.04 13.41 24.18
CA SER A 675 30.42 12.99 23.92
C SER A 675 30.79 12.97 22.44
N GLY A 676 31.97 13.51 22.09
CA GLY A 676 32.39 13.55 20.69
C GLY A 676 31.56 14.53 19.85
N MET A 677 30.96 15.53 20.48
CA MET A 677 30.07 16.48 19.81
C MET A 677 30.86 17.61 19.17
N THR A 678 30.37 18.15 18.06
CA THR A 678 30.95 19.33 17.40
C THR A 678 29.89 20.41 17.27
N PHE A 679 30.06 21.53 17.97
CA PHE A 679 29.10 22.63 17.97
C PHE A 679 29.65 23.88 17.27
N GLY A 680 28.83 24.47 16.40
CA GLY A 680 29.06 25.79 15.81
C GLY A 680 30.19 25.86 14.77
N VAL A 681 30.62 24.73 14.21
CA VAL A 681 31.61 24.67 13.13
C VAL A 681 30.93 24.30 11.82
N ASP A 682 31.35 24.91 10.71
CA ASP A 682 30.94 24.47 9.38
C ASP A 682 31.80 23.28 8.98
N LEU A 683 31.20 22.09 8.86
CA LEU A 683 31.95 20.87 8.56
C LEU A 683 32.54 20.86 7.14
N ALA A 684 31.99 21.64 6.20
CA ALA A 684 32.52 21.71 4.85
C ALA A 684 33.85 22.48 4.81
N SER A 685 33.92 23.62 5.49
CA SER A 685 35.14 24.42 5.57
C SER A 685 36.06 24.04 6.73
N ARG A 686 35.55 23.31 7.73
CA ARG A 686 36.21 23.02 9.03
C ARG A 686 36.61 24.29 9.78
N THR A 687 35.88 25.38 9.55
CA THR A 687 36.17 26.70 10.11
C THR A 687 34.89 27.35 10.65
N THR A 688 34.99 28.61 11.07
CA THR A 688 33.82 29.40 11.47
C THR A 688 32.78 29.43 10.34
N PRO A 689 31.50 29.12 10.63
CA PRO A 689 30.40 29.38 9.71
C PRO A 689 30.29 30.89 9.38
N ALA A 690 29.65 31.20 8.26
CA ALA A 690 29.31 32.58 7.91
C ALA A 690 28.35 33.20 8.94
N GLY A 691 28.32 34.54 9.03
CA GLY A 691 27.38 35.26 9.89
C GLY A 691 25.94 34.90 9.53
N GLY A 692 25.13 34.57 10.54
CA GLY A 692 23.78 34.05 10.36
C GLY A 692 23.67 32.53 10.20
N GLN A 693 24.78 31.78 10.12
CA GLN A 693 24.78 30.30 10.12
C GLN A 693 25.27 29.70 11.45
N ARG A 694 25.55 30.54 12.44
CA ARG A 694 26.06 30.12 13.75
C ARG A 694 24.89 29.98 14.72
N SER A 695 25.09 29.17 15.75
CA SER A 695 24.12 29.08 16.84
C SER A 695 24.31 30.24 17.81
N ASN A 696 23.24 30.68 18.46
CA ASN A 696 23.34 31.69 19.51
C ASN A 696 24.13 31.18 20.72
N GLN A 697 23.84 29.94 21.15
CA GLN A 697 24.55 29.22 22.21
C GLN A 697 24.54 27.71 21.95
N HIS A 698 25.46 26.96 22.59
CA HIS A 698 25.53 25.52 22.39
C HIS A 698 24.69 24.75 23.41
N ILE A 699 24.98 24.87 24.70
CA ILE A 699 24.26 24.12 25.74
C ILE A 699 23.59 25.08 26.71
N ALA A 700 22.27 24.96 26.87
CA ALA A 700 21.50 25.76 27.83
C ALA A 700 20.78 24.88 28.85
N VAL A 701 20.99 25.16 30.14
CA VAL A 701 20.33 24.50 31.27
C VAL A 701 19.39 25.48 31.95
N ASN A 702 18.10 25.29 31.75
CA ASN A 702 17.06 26.24 32.17
C ASN A 702 16.05 25.65 33.16
N ALA A 703 16.34 24.49 33.73
CA ALA A 703 15.56 23.86 34.80
C ALA A 703 16.43 23.46 35.99
N SER A 704 15.80 23.22 37.13
CA SER A 704 16.47 22.80 38.38
C SER A 704 16.65 21.28 38.44
N ASP A 705 17.58 20.81 39.29
CA ASP A 705 17.86 19.39 39.49
C ASP A 705 18.32 18.68 38.19
N VAL A 706 19.12 19.38 37.38
CA VAL A 706 19.66 18.89 36.11
C VAL A 706 21.10 18.38 36.29
N GLY A 707 21.39 17.22 35.71
CA GLY A 707 22.69 16.57 35.74
C GLY A 707 23.21 16.18 34.34
N PHE A 708 24.35 16.72 33.91
CA PHE A 708 24.96 16.36 32.62
C PHE A 708 26.48 16.19 32.64
N THR A 709 27.01 15.40 31.71
CA THR A 709 28.44 15.23 31.44
C THR A 709 28.72 15.59 29.99
N LEU A 710 29.72 16.44 29.76
CA LEU A 710 30.22 16.81 28.44
C LEU A 710 31.69 16.41 28.32
N THR A 711 32.01 15.57 27.33
CA THR A 711 33.38 15.09 27.13
C THR A 711 33.81 15.00 25.68
N ASN A 712 35.12 15.09 25.43
CA ASN A 712 35.72 14.89 24.10
C ASN A 712 35.02 15.69 22.98
N SER A 713 34.55 16.90 23.26
CA SER A 713 33.72 17.68 22.35
C SER A 713 34.37 19.02 21.98
N LEU A 714 33.97 19.59 20.86
CA LEU A 714 34.34 20.94 20.41
C LEU A 714 33.13 21.86 20.50
N LEU A 715 33.28 22.99 21.18
CA LEU A 715 32.29 24.08 21.24
C LEU A 715 32.93 25.34 20.65
N ALA A 716 32.45 25.81 19.51
CA ALA A 716 33.09 26.92 18.81
C ALA A 716 32.10 27.93 18.19
N TYR A 717 32.56 29.18 18.07
CA TYR A 717 31.97 30.21 17.21
C TYR A 717 30.48 30.54 17.44
N ALA A 718 29.99 30.48 18.69
CA ALA A 718 28.66 30.98 19.04
C ALA A 718 28.47 32.48 18.64
N GLU A 719 27.29 32.83 18.10
CA GLU A 719 27.01 34.14 17.48
C GLU A 719 26.90 35.26 18.53
N THR A 720 25.86 35.22 19.38
CA THR A 720 25.52 36.32 20.31
C THR A 720 25.60 35.99 21.79
N LYS A 721 25.71 34.69 22.17
CA LYS A 721 25.68 34.23 23.57
C LYS A 721 26.83 33.24 23.87
N ARG A 722 26.59 32.25 24.74
CA ARG A 722 27.60 31.47 25.48
C ARG A 722 27.82 30.08 24.88
N GLY A 723 28.95 29.46 25.19
CA GLY A 723 29.15 28.03 24.88
C GLY A 723 28.25 27.16 25.74
N ILE A 724 28.34 27.32 27.07
CA ILE A 724 27.45 26.69 28.04
C ILE A 724 26.84 27.76 28.92
N VAL A 725 25.52 27.69 29.13
CA VAL A 725 24.80 28.59 30.05
C VAL A 725 23.89 27.81 30.98
N THR A 726 23.81 28.26 32.22
CA THR A 726 22.76 27.87 33.18
C THR A 726 21.92 29.09 33.55
N GLY A 727 20.63 28.93 33.85
CA GLY A 727 19.79 29.99 34.41
C GLY A 727 19.65 31.26 33.55
N GLU A 728 19.67 31.10 32.22
CA GLU A 728 19.57 32.21 31.27
C GLU A 728 18.25 32.97 31.41
N TYR A 729 17.15 32.21 31.46
CA TYR A 729 15.78 32.75 31.48
C TYR A 729 15.17 32.86 32.88
N GLY A 730 15.90 32.47 33.93
CA GLY A 730 15.42 32.49 35.31
C GLY A 730 16.37 31.76 36.26
N SER A 731 16.14 31.90 37.57
CA SER A 731 16.94 31.19 38.57
C SER A 731 16.69 29.68 38.53
N VAL A 732 17.76 28.89 38.57
CA VAL A 732 17.74 27.43 38.65
C VAL A 732 18.51 26.95 39.88
N SER A 733 18.31 25.71 40.32
CA SER A 733 19.02 25.13 41.46
C SER A 733 19.54 23.71 41.21
N ASN A 734 20.53 23.29 42.00
CA ASN A 734 21.04 21.91 42.08
C ASN A 734 21.58 21.36 40.73
N ILE A 735 22.22 22.21 39.95
CA ILE A 735 22.84 21.77 38.68
C ILE A 735 24.12 20.98 38.97
N THR A 736 24.19 19.76 38.44
CA THR A 736 25.38 18.91 38.50
C THR A 736 26.00 18.79 37.12
N ALA A 737 27.26 19.21 36.94
CA ALA A 737 27.90 19.12 35.63
C ALA A 737 29.35 18.62 35.72
N MET A 738 29.72 17.70 34.82
CA MET A 738 31.10 17.31 34.56
C MET A 738 31.47 17.72 33.14
N VAL A 739 32.31 18.74 33.01
CA VAL A 739 32.78 19.27 31.72
C VAL A 739 34.26 18.96 31.61
N SER A 740 34.61 17.91 30.86
CA SER A 740 35.99 17.43 30.83
C SER A 740 36.50 17.03 29.46
N GLY A 741 37.76 17.36 29.14
CA GLY A 741 38.36 16.90 27.89
C GLY A 741 37.77 17.55 26.64
N ASN A 742 37.35 18.82 26.71
CA ASN A 742 36.73 19.54 25.60
C ASN A 742 37.61 20.67 25.06
N HIS A 743 37.36 21.06 23.81
CA HIS A 743 37.91 22.26 23.20
C HIS A 743 36.83 23.34 23.14
N PHE A 744 37.17 24.55 23.56
CA PHE A 744 36.32 25.72 23.47
C PHE A 744 37.04 26.79 22.65
N ILE A 745 36.49 27.18 21.50
CA ILE A 745 37.18 28.05 20.54
C ILE A 745 36.31 29.25 20.17
N GLY A 746 36.78 30.46 20.44
CA GLY A 746 36.24 31.70 19.86
C GLY A 746 34.74 31.95 20.11
N GLY A 747 34.27 31.85 21.36
CA GLY A 747 32.90 32.22 21.73
C GLY A 747 32.60 33.73 21.57
N GLY A 748 31.32 34.07 21.34
CA GLY A 748 30.80 35.45 21.44
C GLY A 748 31.10 36.38 20.26
N LEU A 749 30.99 35.89 19.01
CA LEU A 749 31.50 36.59 17.82
C LEU A 749 30.87 37.97 17.53
N SER A 750 29.66 38.25 18.02
CA SER A 750 28.99 39.55 17.90
C SER A 750 28.18 39.91 19.15
N GLY A 751 28.56 40.98 19.87
CA GLY A 751 27.80 41.51 21.03
C GLY A 751 28.69 42.24 22.04
N ASN A 752 28.24 43.38 22.57
CA ASN A 752 28.99 44.28 23.48
C ASN A 752 28.68 44.01 24.98
N VAL A 753 28.51 42.77 25.41
CA VAL A 753 28.23 42.46 26.82
C VAL A 753 29.02 41.24 27.26
N GLU A 754 29.61 41.35 28.45
CA GLU A 754 30.34 40.33 29.21
C GLU A 754 29.60 38.98 29.17
N ASN A 755 30.01 38.07 28.29
CA ASN A 755 29.45 36.72 28.20
C ASN A 755 30.59 35.70 28.35
N GLY A 756 30.41 34.73 29.24
CA GLY A 756 31.34 33.62 29.44
C GLY A 756 31.26 32.56 28.34
N THR A 757 32.38 31.91 28.03
CA THR A 757 32.37 30.67 27.23
C THR A 757 31.63 29.56 27.98
N ILE A 758 31.83 29.48 29.29
CA ILE A 758 30.94 28.78 30.23
C ILE A 758 30.43 29.82 31.21
N GLU A 759 29.12 29.92 31.36
CA GLU A 759 28.50 30.84 32.30
C GLU A 759 27.51 30.16 33.24
N ILE A 760 27.84 30.22 34.52
CA ILE A 760 27.01 29.72 35.60
C ILE A 760 26.19 30.89 36.12
N LEU A 761 25.06 31.15 35.46
CA LEU A 761 24.22 32.31 35.68
C LEU A 761 23.00 31.95 36.55
N ARG A 762 22.74 32.73 37.61
CA ARG A 762 21.58 32.59 38.51
C ARG A 762 21.32 31.16 39.02
N THR A 763 22.40 30.41 39.28
CA THR A 763 22.33 28.99 39.65
C THR A 763 22.63 28.78 41.13
N GLN A 764 21.62 28.32 41.87
CA GLN A 764 21.72 28.03 43.30
C GLN A 764 22.27 26.62 43.53
N SER A 765 23.18 26.47 44.48
CA SER A 765 23.74 25.18 44.89
C SER A 765 24.34 24.29 43.76
N PRO A 766 25.11 24.83 42.79
CA PRO A 766 25.71 24.00 41.75
C PRO A 766 26.83 23.10 42.28
N THR A 767 26.96 21.92 41.67
CA THR A 767 28.10 21.00 41.79
C THR A 767 28.72 20.78 40.41
N ILE A 768 29.73 21.58 40.06
CA ILE A 768 30.26 21.66 38.69
C ILE A 768 31.76 21.39 38.70
N THR A 769 32.22 20.43 37.89
CA THR A 769 33.64 20.19 37.66
C THR A 769 33.98 20.49 36.21
N ILE A 770 34.89 21.43 35.99
CA ILE A 770 35.43 21.81 34.69
C ILE A 770 36.91 21.41 34.70
N THR A 771 37.26 20.32 34.03
CA THR A 771 38.62 19.77 34.11
C THR A 771 39.22 19.29 32.81
N GLY A 772 40.51 19.55 32.58
CA GLY A 772 41.20 19.01 31.42
C GLY A 772 40.65 19.54 30.09
N ASN A 773 40.19 20.79 30.03
CA ASN A 773 39.70 21.42 28.81
C ASN A 773 40.71 22.44 28.25
N HIS A 774 40.61 22.71 26.96
CA HIS A 774 41.36 23.76 26.27
C HIS A 774 40.40 24.89 25.88
N PHE A 775 40.65 26.09 26.40
CA PHE A 775 39.91 27.30 26.06
C PHE A 775 40.83 28.24 25.27
N ALA A 776 40.42 28.57 24.05
CA ALA A 776 41.10 29.49 23.16
C ALA A 776 40.15 30.63 22.75
N GLY A 777 40.38 31.82 23.30
CA GLY A 777 39.63 33.03 22.99
C GLY A 777 40.11 33.71 21.70
N ARG A 778 39.52 34.87 21.38
CA ARG A 778 39.73 35.60 20.10
C ARG A 778 41.02 36.42 20.03
N GLY A 779 41.78 36.50 21.11
CA GLY A 779 43.03 37.25 21.19
C GLY A 779 42.91 38.59 21.90
N ALA A 780 44.07 39.10 22.34
CA ALA A 780 44.16 40.27 23.20
C ALA A 780 43.77 41.57 22.47
N GLY A 781 42.57 42.11 22.74
CA GLY A 781 42.18 43.46 22.33
C GLY A 781 40.85 43.62 21.57
N VAL A 782 40.04 42.56 21.44
CA VAL A 782 38.78 42.59 20.65
C VAL A 782 37.51 42.17 21.41
N ALA A 783 37.55 41.89 22.72
CA ALA A 783 36.35 41.42 23.42
C ALA A 783 36.31 41.67 24.94
N THR A 784 35.09 41.66 25.49
CA THR A 784 34.70 41.62 26.92
C THR A 784 34.55 40.17 27.43
N ASP A 785 35.22 39.21 26.80
CA ASP A 785 34.92 37.76 26.94
C ASP A 785 35.58 37.13 28.18
N LEU A 786 34.81 36.33 28.94
CA LEU A 786 35.31 35.44 30.00
C LEU A 786 35.43 34.00 29.50
N ALA A 787 36.44 33.25 29.95
CA ALA A 787 36.47 31.81 29.67
C ALA A 787 35.44 31.06 30.55
N ILE A 788 35.45 31.34 31.85
CA ILE A 788 34.48 30.77 32.79
C ILE A 788 33.98 31.89 33.71
N GLU A 789 32.67 32.01 33.81
CA GLU A 789 32.00 33.04 34.59
C GLU A 789 31.00 32.43 35.57
N PHE A 790 31.02 32.94 36.81
CA PHE A 790 29.94 32.75 37.77
C PHE A 790 29.28 34.10 38.03
N ASN A 791 28.00 34.23 37.67
CA ASN A 791 27.30 35.50 37.73
C ASN A 791 25.91 35.35 38.37
N ASP A 792 25.59 36.25 39.29
CA ASP A 792 24.29 36.35 39.95
C ASP A 792 23.85 37.82 39.90
N TYR A 793 23.16 38.23 38.81
CA TYR A 793 22.66 39.60 38.61
C TYR A 793 21.63 40.03 39.70
N GLY A 794 22.06 40.19 40.94
CA GLY A 794 21.33 40.81 42.04
C GLY A 794 20.31 39.95 42.80
N ASN A 795 20.22 38.63 42.57
CA ASN A 795 19.24 37.77 43.25
C ASN A 795 19.82 36.88 44.39
N GLY A 796 21.11 36.99 44.66
CA GLY A 796 21.74 36.73 45.97
C GLY A 796 21.71 35.29 46.49
N ASN A 797 21.94 34.26 45.67
CA ASN A 797 22.07 32.89 46.21
C ASN A 797 22.88 31.87 45.38
N SER A 798 23.76 32.29 44.46
CA SER A 798 24.69 31.37 43.78
C SER A 798 25.78 30.84 44.74
N THR A 799 25.44 29.85 45.56
CA THR A 799 26.36 29.19 46.51
C THR A 799 26.93 27.90 45.91
N CYS A 800 28.15 27.96 45.37
CA CYS A 800 28.85 26.76 44.93
C CYS A 800 28.96 25.73 46.06
N VAL A 801 28.34 24.55 45.91
CA VAL A 801 28.43 23.45 46.90
C VAL A 801 29.77 22.75 46.72
N THR A 802 30.07 22.35 45.48
CA THR A 802 31.37 21.78 45.10
C THR A 802 31.65 22.14 43.65
N CYS A 803 32.33 23.26 43.43
CA CYS A 803 32.73 23.72 42.11
C CYS A 803 34.24 23.54 41.96
N ARG A 804 34.70 22.88 40.90
CA ARG A 804 36.12 22.63 40.61
C ARG A 804 36.46 23.11 39.21
N ILE A 805 37.50 23.93 39.09
CA ILE A 805 38.10 24.31 37.81
C ILE A 805 39.55 23.86 37.87
N GLU A 806 39.88 22.74 37.24
CA GLU A 806 41.17 22.09 37.43
C GLU A 806 41.83 21.65 36.13
N ASN A 807 43.16 21.76 36.02
CA ASN A 807 43.90 21.22 34.87
C ASN A 807 43.43 21.68 33.47
N ASN A 808 42.88 22.90 33.36
CA ASN A 808 42.51 23.48 32.06
C ASN A 808 43.65 24.35 31.51
N THR A 809 43.74 24.50 30.19
CA THR A 809 44.51 25.58 29.56
C THR A 809 43.57 26.65 29.08
N ILE A 810 43.76 27.90 29.53
CA ILE A 810 42.90 29.05 29.20
C ILE A 810 43.76 30.16 28.63
N ASN A 811 43.48 30.57 27.39
CA ASN A 811 44.21 31.66 26.76
C ASN A 811 43.35 32.50 25.81
N GLY A 812 43.79 33.74 25.56
CA GLY A 812 43.21 34.61 24.54
C GLY A 812 41.86 35.25 24.90
N PHE A 813 41.50 35.30 26.18
CA PHE A 813 40.27 35.93 26.70
C PHE A 813 40.52 37.32 27.27
N HIS A 814 39.45 38.07 27.57
CA HIS A 814 39.59 39.27 28.38
C HIS A 814 40.03 38.89 29.80
N ASP A 815 39.24 37.99 30.38
CA ASP A 815 39.45 37.41 31.70
C ASP A 815 39.38 35.87 31.63
N GLY A 816 40.22 35.21 32.42
CA GLY A 816 40.25 33.75 32.49
C GLY A 816 39.04 33.19 33.21
N VAL A 817 39.07 33.23 34.54
CA VAL A 817 37.94 32.86 35.39
C VAL A 817 37.46 34.10 36.13
N GLY A 818 36.20 34.49 35.96
CA GLY A 818 35.64 35.69 36.60
C GLY A 818 34.42 35.43 37.46
N TYR A 819 34.21 36.34 38.41
CA TYR A 819 33.10 36.31 39.36
C TYR A 819 32.57 37.72 39.62
N PHE A 820 31.25 37.88 39.47
CA PHE A 820 30.55 39.14 39.66
C PHE A 820 29.33 38.94 40.60
N ALA A 821 29.33 39.65 41.75
CA ALA A 821 28.26 39.84 42.75
C ALA A 821 28.30 39.05 44.10
N ASP A 822 27.32 39.34 44.97
CA ASP A 822 27.31 39.24 46.46
C ASP A 822 27.03 37.83 47.05
N ALA A 823 27.53 36.75 46.43
CA ALA A 823 27.35 35.37 46.90
C ALA A 823 28.57 34.78 47.65
N SER A 824 28.35 33.69 48.41
CA SER A 824 29.42 32.97 49.12
C SER A 824 29.97 31.82 48.25
N LEU A 825 31.20 31.99 47.74
CA LEU A 825 31.90 30.97 46.95
C LEU A 825 32.70 29.98 47.81
N THR A 826 32.20 29.60 48.99
CA THR A 826 32.96 28.74 49.93
C THR A 826 33.30 27.36 49.38
N GLY A 827 32.64 26.91 48.31
CA GLY A 827 32.88 25.62 47.65
C GLY A 827 33.59 25.68 46.28
N LEU A 828 34.10 26.84 45.83
CA LEU A 828 34.84 26.96 44.57
C LEU A 828 36.35 26.67 44.76
N ASN A 829 36.88 25.70 44.01
CA ASN A 829 38.31 25.39 43.95
C ASN A 829 38.83 25.59 42.52
N ILE A 830 39.84 26.44 42.37
CA ILE A 830 40.56 26.68 41.12
C ILE A 830 42.00 26.23 41.34
N SER A 831 42.42 25.14 40.67
CA SER A 831 43.77 24.58 40.86
C SER A 831 44.35 24.10 39.53
N LYS A 832 45.69 24.07 39.42
CA LYS A 832 46.38 23.38 38.31
C LYS A 832 46.04 23.85 36.87
N ASN A 833 45.40 25.00 36.71
CA ASN A 833 45.10 25.57 35.39
C ASN A 833 46.32 26.31 34.84
N ASN A 834 46.54 26.20 33.54
CA ASN A 834 47.51 27.01 32.80
C ASN A 834 46.78 28.19 32.14
N ILE A 835 46.83 29.38 32.78
CA ILE A 835 46.12 30.58 32.31
C ILE A 835 47.12 31.63 31.83
N HIS A 836 47.08 31.99 30.55
CA HIS A 836 48.04 32.91 29.95
C HIS A 836 47.45 33.71 28.77
N ASN A 837 48.12 34.77 28.34
CA ASN A 837 47.72 35.59 27.17
C ASN A 837 46.28 36.16 27.22
N ASN A 838 45.73 36.37 28.43
CA ASN A 838 44.49 37.13 28.63
C ASN A 838 44.79 38.63 28.77
N THR A 839 43.81 39.50 28.50
CA THR A 839 44.06 40.96 28.50
C THR A 839 44.08 41.59 29.88
N GLU A 840 43.23 41.15 30.81
CA GLU A 840 43.07 41.78 32.11
C GLU A 840 43.45 40.85 33.27
N PHE A 841 42.62 39.86 33.61
CA PHE A 841 42.87 38.98 34.74
C PHE A 841 42.97 37.49 34.37
N ALA A 842 43.87 36.76 35.05
CA ALA A 842 43.86 35.30 35.01
C ALA A 842 42.68 34.74 35.83
N VAL A 843 42.45 35.34 37.00
CA VAL A 843 41.32 35.07 37.88
C VAL A 843 40.84 36.41 38.44
N PHE A 844 39.55 36.72 38.28
CA PHE A 844 38.89 37.89 38.83
C PHE A 844 37.84 37.48 39.86
N LEU A 845 38.04 37.86 41.13
CA LEU A 845 37.10 37.60 42.23
C LEU A 845 36.64 38.96 42.78
N GLY A 846 35.59 39.53 42.17
CA GLY A 846 35.10 40.85 42.54
C GLY A 846 34.45 40.89 43.92
N ASN A 847 35.16 41.47 44.89
CA ASN A 847 34.62 42.62 45.64
C ASN A 847 35.72 43.60 46.13
N VAL A 848 36.69 44.03 45.31
CA VAL A 848 37.66 45.08 45.73
C VAL A 848 38.14 45.96 44.58
N GLN A 849 37.78 47.25 44.61
CA GLN A 849 38.58 48.34 44.03
C GLN A 849 39.99 48.31 44.65
N LYS A 850 40.97 47.65 44.02
CA LYS A 850 42.42 47.92 44.06
C LYS A 850 43.17 46.81 43.30
N ALA A 851 43.45 47.07 42.02
CA ALA A 851 44.20 46.17 41.16
C ALA A 851 45.68 46.05 41.56
N CYS A 852 46.18 44.82 41.66
CA CYS A 852 47.61 44.51 41.60
C CYS A 852 47.98 44.25 40.13
N ARG A 853 48.78 45.14 39.53
CA ARG A 853 49.36 44.96 38.20
C ARG A 853 50.70 44.22 38.30
N LYS A 854 50.85 43.15 37.49
CA LYS A 854 52.08 42.47 37.03
C LYS A 854 53.08 42.04 38.14
N THR A 855 53.24 40.71 38.30
CA THR A 855 54.12 39.89 39.19
C THR A 855 53.51 39.44 40.54
N PRO A 856 53.94 38.28 41.10
CA PRO A 856 53.02 37.31 41.71
C PRO A 856 52.52 37.74 43.09
N CYS A 857 51.19 37.78 43.25
CA CYS A 857 50.54 38.05 44.52
C CYS A 857 50.32 36.77 45.32
N THR A 858 50.92 36.71 46.50
CA THR A 858 50.53 35.85 47.61
C THR A 858 49.45 36.56 48.43
N THR A 859 48.19 36.15 48.28
CA THR A 859 47.11 36.41 49.26
C THR A 859 46.35 35.12 49.50
N THR A 860 46.06 34.86 50.77
CA THR A 860 45.53 33.63 51.36
C THR A 860 44.10 33.30 50.92
N ALA A 861 43.94 32.86 49.68
CA ALA A 861 43.08 31.72 49.34
C ALA A 861 44.04 30.51 49.28
N ARG A 862 43.65 29.32 49.77
CA ARG A 862 44.54 28.14 49.77
C ARG A 862 44.88 27.72 48.34
N ALA A 863 45.89 28.34 47.76
CA ALA A 863 46.71 27.82 46.68
C ALA A 863 47.79 26.95 47.32
N VAL A 864 47.73 25.64 47.07
CA VAL A 864 48.91 24.77 47.24
C VAL A 864 49.65 24.86 45.92
N TYR A 865 50.94 25.24 46.00
CA TYR A 865 51.86 25.42 44.87
C TYR A 865 51.96 24.21 43.95
#